data_AF-A0A973LXB7-F1
#
_entry.id   AF-A0A973LXB7-F1
#
_cell.length_a   1.000
_cell.length_b   1.000
_cell.length_c   1.000
_cell.angle_alpha   90.00
_cell.angle_beta   90.00
_cell.angle_gamma   90.00
#
_symmetry.space_group_name_H-M   'P 1'
#
loop_
_entity.id
_entity.type
_entity.pdbx_description
1 polymer ?
#
loop_
_entity_poly.entity_id
_entity_poly.type
_entity_poly.pdbx_seq_one_letter_code
_entity_poly.pdbx_strand_id
1 'polypeptide(L)'
;MRALTALVAAVLLCLVPMAPAAAADLTYDFEDGTTQGWGPRGDGVGVTVSADAARSGAAGLLVTGRTATWHGASLLAPFEKGVGYGVSAYVRLAAGQPSSTIALTVQRTPAGGSATYERVAAATVTDAAWVRLSGSYQFGEDSTDLQLYAESSDATAAYQLDDIVITGLGDPTRTPIANDFEDGTAQNWSPRASATLTSTADAAHAGSRALSVTGRSASWDGPALNVLGRMGKGDKYDLSVWVRSATSTKLGLSIERRTGGTPSYERVAAPKDVPAGEWVRLAGSYTLAYDVDFLGVYVESETGTDPFLLDDFAMTYVEPKPVQTDLPALKDEVPFTMGTAFQRGETLGEHGKLLLRHFASVTPGNALKWDATEPREGEFTFAEGDYLVDFALAHGMKVRGHTLAWHSQTPDWVFEGADKETLLRRLENHVRTLVTRYKGKIGVWDVVNEVIDENQPDGLRRSKWYELTGLDFIRTAFRVAHEADPAAELVINDYNTEFPRKREALYKLVEKLKAEGVPIDGVGHQLHLNIEQPPASAVEDTIERFAALGVDQQVTELDVSVYTDFVSSYDTISPELLAQQGHRYKELFDVFRRQAAHLSSVTVWGASDDVSWLQSFPITRLNAPLPFDDELQAKPAYWGIVDPSKLPPLVRELEAPAASPVVDGRRDLEWDLLPDVPIARVGDVAAGVQARTSAKGRYVLAEVRDTTPAKGDRVTFTVDGVQRVVTRSGGVKAAARRTDRGYRVEALLPAGSDLKVTVRDEGGAEIAWTGKVTAAPAVQMTTAAHRAPVVDGVVDRAWAAAPEIRTGTWIQGTSGATAKVRTMWNGSTLYVLAQVRDPALSEESANPWEQDSVEIFVDPGNGKTKGYDDDDGQYRISFSGRQTVGGTFDAAGVKDNLTSAAKVVPGGYVVEAAIVLPTVTLAPGTLLGFDVQVNDASGAARTSAVTWNDATGRSFVDTGHWGVVRLRG
;
A
#
# COMPACT_ATOMS: atom_id res chain seq x y z
N MET A 1 67.67 1.19 31.22
CA MET A 1 66.92 1.17 32.49
C MET A 1 65.53 0.63 32.14
N ARG A 2 65.27 -0.68 32.20
CA ARG A 2 65.09 -1.57 33.36
C ARG A 2 63.85 -1.23 34.20
N ALA A 3 63.01 -2.26 34.35
CA ALA A 3 61.90 -2.49 35.29
C ALA A 3 60.50 -1.99 34.83
N LEU A 4 59.40 -2.77 34.86
CA LEU A 4 59.14 -4.18 35.19
C LEU A 4 57.67 -4.52 34.81
N THR A 5 57.42 -5.73 34.25
CA THR A 5 56.23 -6.63 34.39
C THR A 5 54.79 -6.08 34.16
N ALA A 6 53.99 -6.56 33.20
CA ALA A 6 53.42 -7.91 32.98
C ALA A 6 52.38 -8.39 34.02
N LEU A 7 51.15 -8.58 33.52
CA LEU A 7 50.06 -9.48 33.93
C LEU A 7 49.41 -9.31 35.32
N VAL A 8 48.20 -8.74 35.35
CA VAL A 8 47.11 -9.20 36.21
C VAL A 8 45.81 -9.21 35.40
N ALA A 9 45.35 -10.41 35.08
CA ALA A 9 43.97 -10.68 34.77
C ALA A 9 43.14 -10.45 36.05
N ALA A 10 42.28 -9.44 36.05
CA ALA A 10 41.25 -9.25 37.06
C ALA A 10 40.01 -8.67 36.37
N VAL A 11 39.13 -9.59 35.97
CA VAL A 11 37.67 -9.49 36.05
C VAL A 11 37.14 -8.05 36.05
N LEU A 12 36.96 -7.45 34.86
CA LEU A 12 35.84 -6.52 34.70
C LEU A 12 34.59 -7.39 34.71
N LEU A 13 34.04 -7.57 35.91
CA LEU A 13 32.67 -8.03 36.09
C LEU A 13 31.81 -7.18 35.16
N CYS A 14 31.06 -7.84 34.29
CA CYS A 14 29.88 -7.28 33.67
C CYS A 14 29.05 -6.62 34.79
N LEU A 15 29.07 -5.29 34.86
CA LEU A 15 27.95 -4.55 35.43
C LEU A 15 26.81 -4.72 34.43
N VAL A 16 26.23 -5.92 34.41
CA VAL A 16 24.82 -6.06 34.09
C VAL A 16 24.15 -5.13 35.11
N PRO A 17 23.32 -4.16 34.68
CA PRO A 17 22.48 -3.47 35.65
C PRO A 17 21.67 -4.58 36.32
N MET A 18 21.96 -4.88 37.59
CA MET A 18 21.03 -5.67 38.37
C MET A 18 19.72 -4.92 38.28
N ALA A 19 18.71 -5.55 37.68
CA ALA A 19 17.34 -5.09 37.79
C ALA A 19 17.11 -4.77 39.28
N PRO A 20 16.56 -3.60 39.62
CA PRO A 20 16.25 -3.30 41.00
C PRO A 20 15.46 -4.48 41.56
N ALA A 21 15.89 -5.01 42.71
CA ALA A 21 15.17 -6.10 43.35
C ALA A 21 13.70 -5.69 43.44
N ALA A 22 12.79 -6.51 42.91
CA ALA A 22 11.36 -6.21 42.92
C ALA A 22 10.96 -5.82 44.35
N ALA A 23 10.48 -4.59 44.53
CA ALA A 23 9.96 -4.15 45.81
C ALA A 23 8.85 -5.12 46.24
N ALA A 24 8.83 -5.50 47.52
CA ALA A 24 7.78 -6.36 48.05
C ALA A 24 6.40 -5.72 47.82
N ASP A 25 5.40 -6.55 47.55
CA ASP A 25 4.01 -6.11 47.41
C ASP A 25 3.57 -5.30 48.63
N LEU A 26 2.88 -4.18 48.38
CA LEU A 26 2.25 -3.39 49.42
C LEU A 26 0.80 -3.85 49.55
N THR A 27 0.50 -4.50 50.68
CA THR A 27 -0.84 -4.99 51.00
C THR A 27 -1.49 -4.13 52.07
N TYR A 28 -2.74 -3.75 51.84
CA TYR A 28 -3.61 -3.05 52.78
C TYR A 28 -4.84 -3.91 53.04
N ASP A 29 -4.79 -4.65 54.13
CA ASP A 29 -5.82 -5.59 54.61
C ASP A 29 -6.60 -5.04 55.82
N PHE A 30 -6.18 -3.90 56.37
CA PHE A 30 -6.81 -3.20 57.50
C PHE A 30 -6.92 -4.01 58.81
N GLU A 31 -6.25 -5.15 58.90
CA GLU A 31 -6.31 -6.07 60.05
C GLU A 31 -5.56 -5.55 61.29
N ASP A 32 -4.70 -4.54 61.12
CA ASP A 32 -4.02 -3.85 62.23
C ASP A 32 -4.90 -2.80 62.93
N GLY A 33 -6.14 -2.62 62.47
CA GLY A 33 -7.11 -1.68 63.03
C GLY A 33 -6.85 -0.22 62.64
N THR A 34 -5.91 0.05 61.74
CA THR A 34 -5.62 1.37 61.19
C THR A 34 -6.06 1.45 59.72
N THR A 35 -6.25 2.66 59.20
CA THR A 35 -6.55 2.83 57.77
C THR A 35 -5.34 2.61 56.87
N GLN A 36 -4.18 2.24 57.44
CA GLN A 36 -2.92 1.96 56.73
C GLN A 36 -2.53 3.07 55.73
N GLY A 37 -2.80 4.33 56.09
CA GLY A 37 -2.48 5.50 55.28
C GLY A 37 -3.60 5.98 54.34
N TRP A 38 -4.67 5.21 54.18
CA TRP A 38 -5.85 5.65 53.43
C TRP A 38 -6.60 6.74 54.21
N GLY A 39 -6.89 7.84 53.55
CA GLY A 39 -7.55 9.02 54.11
C GLY A 39 -8.69 9.53 53.22
N PRO A 40 -9.49 10.48 53.73
CA PRO A 40 -10.63 11.01 53.02
C PRO A 40 -10.23 11.88 51.83
N ARG A 41 -10.93 11.70 50.72
CA ARG A 41 -10.86 12.54 49.52
C ARG A 41 -12.19 13.24 49.34
N GLY A 42 -12.17 14.57 49.47
CA GLY A 42 -13.37 15.41 49.40
C GLY A 42 -13.92 15.77 50.78
N ASP A 43 -14.54 16.95 50.87
CA ASP A 43 -15.05 17.49 52.14
C ASP A 43 -16.20 16.62 52.68
N GLY A 44 -16.15 16.31 53.97
CA GLY A 44 -17.20 15.56 54.67
C GLY A 44 -17.12 14.03 54.51
N VAL A 45 -16.16 13.50 53.75
CA VAL A 45 -15.98 12.06 53.57
C VAL A 45 -15.38 11.43 54.83
N GLY A 46 -16.00 10.34 55.29
CA GLY A 46 -15.47 9.48 56.35
C GLY A 46 -14.75 8.27 55.77
N VAL A 47 -13.53 8.01 56.23
CA VAL A 47 -12.74 6.80 55.90
C VAL A 47 -12.30 6.17 57.22
N THR A 48 -12.84 4.99 57.53
CA THR A 48 -12.64 4.33 58.82
C THR A 48 -12.56 2.82 58.65
N VAL A 49 -11.71 2.16 59.44
CA VAL A 49 -11.74 0.69 59.55
C VAL A 49 -13.04 0.24 60.20
N SER A 50 -13.71 -0.74 59.61
CA SER A 50 -14.99 -1.27 60.08
C SER A 50 -15.02 -2.80 60.04
N ALA A 51 -15.57 -3.40 61.09
CA ALA A 51 -15.86 -4.84 61.15
C ALA A 51 -17.21 -5.21 60.50
N ASP A 52 -17.93 -4.25 59.91
CA ASP A 52 -19.25 -4.48 59.31
C ASP A 52 -19.20 -5.41 58.09
N ALA A 53 -18.08 -5.41 57.35
CA ALA A 53 -17.80 -6.35 56.28
C ALA A 53 -16.29 -6.39 55.99
N ALA A 54 -15.74 -7.59 55.82
CA ALA A 54 -14.40 -7.83 55.32
C ALA A 54 -14.44 -8.91 54.23
N ARG A 55 -13.52 -8.86 53.28
CA ARG A 55 -13.31 -9.87 52.23
C ARG A 55 -12.45 -10.99 52.76
N SER A 56 -11.38 -10.64 53.46
CA SER A 56 -10.52 -11.54 54.22
C SER A 56 -10.40 -11.01 55.65
N GLY A 57 -9.93 -11.80 56.61
CA GLY A 57 -9.75 -11.31 57.99
C GLY A 57 -11.04 -10.87 58.70
N ALA A 58 -10.94 -9.81 59.51
CA ALA A 58 -11.94 -9.33 60.44
C ALA A 58 -12.43 -7.89 60.17
N ALA A 59 -11.73 -7.09 59.36
CA ALA A 59 -12.12 -5.70 59.10
C ALA A 59 -11.78 -5.23 57.68
N GLY A 60 -12.60 -4.33 57.14
CA GLY A 60 -12.34 -3.61 55.89
C GLY A 60 -12.37 -2.10 56.08
N LEU A 61 -12.07 -1.35 55.02
CA LEU A 61 -12.09 0.11 55.02
C LEU A 61 -13.45 0.64 54.54
N LEU A 62 -14.24 1.19 55.45
CA LEU A 62 -15.55 1.79 55.16
C LEU A 62 -15.42 3.26 54.75
N VAL A 63 -16.07 3.60 53.64
CA VAL A 63 -16.14 4.95 53.07
C VAL A 63 -17.59 5.47 53.11
N THR A 64 -17.82 6.62 53.73
CA THR A 64 -19.14 7.25 53.93
C THR A 64 -19.10 8.76 53.73
N GLY A 65 -20.26 9.45 53.79
CA GLY A 65 -20.32 10.92 53.77
C GLY A 65 -19.99 11.55 52.41
N ARG A 66 -20.03 10.75 51.33
CA ARG A 66 -19.76 11.22 49.96
C ARG A 66 -20.90 12.10 49.45
N THR A 67 -20.54 13.16 48.72
CA THR A 67 -21.49 14.13 48.13
C THR A 67 -21.20 14.44 46.66
N ALA A 68 -20.10 13.91 46.10
CA ALA A 68 -19.73 14.03 44.70
C ALA A 68 -19.12 12.71 44.20
N THR A 69 -19.14 12.47 42.90
CA THR A 69 -18.71 11.20 42.30
C THR A 69 -17.22 10.92 42.53
N TRP A 70 -16.37 11.95 42.57
CA TRP A 70 -14.92 11.84 42.80
C TRP A 70 -14.52 11.76 44.29
N HIS A 71 -15.47 11.92 45.23
CA HIS A 71 -15.21 11.74 46.65
C HIS A 71 -14.90 10.27 46.96
N GLY A 72 -14.11 9.99 48.01
CA GLY A 72 -13.84 8.62 48.42
C GLY A 72 -12.65 8.46 49.37
N ALA A 73 -12.02 7.28 49.36
CA ALA A 73 -10.77 7.02 50.07
C ALA A 73 -9.58 7.20 49.13
N SER A 74 -8.49 7.78 49.63
CA SER A 74 -7.27 8.06 48.86
C SER A 74 -6.00 7.76 49.65
N LEU A 75 -4.93 7.47 48.94
CA LEU A 75 -3.60 7.20 49.46
C LEU A 75 -2.57 7.88 48.55
N LEU A 76 -1.49 8.40 49.15
CA LEU A 76 -0.32 8.82 48.37
C LEU A 76 0.31 7.59 47.71
N ALA A 77 0.26 7.51 46.39
CA ALA A 77 0.65 6.32 45.68
C ALA A 77 2.18 6.19 45.60
N PRO A 78 2.75 5.00 45.85
CA PRO A 78 4.20 4.75 45.83
C PRO A 78 4.73 4.53 44.40
N PHE A 79 4.16 5.21 43.41
CA PHE A 79 4.46 4.98 42.00
C PHE A 79 5.72 5.74 41.56
N GLU A 80 6.64 5.03 40.91
CA GLU A 80 7.86 5.58 40.33
C GLU A 80 7.74 5.74 38.81
N LYS A 81 8.44 6.75 38.27
CA LYS A 81 8.46 7.03 36.83
C LYS A 81 9.04 5.85 36.06
N GLY A 82 8.35 5.44 35.00
CA GLY A 82 8.78 4.33 34.14
C GLY A 82 8.62 2.94 34.78
N VAL A 83 8.19 2.86 36.03
CA VAL A 83 7.81 1.63 36.70
C VAL A 83 6.29 1.57 36.69
N GLY A 84 5.75 0.45 36.25
CA GLY A 84 4.33 0.19 36.39
C GLY A 84 4.02 -0.76 37.52
N TYR A 85 2.77 -0.68 37.93
CA TYR A 85 2.29 -1.26 39.16
C TYR A 85 0.99 -1.99 38.88
N GLY A 86 0.86 -3.21 39.38
CA GLY A 86 -0.43 -3.89 39.46
C GLY A 86 -1.16 -3.36 40.68
N VAL A 87 -2.39 -2.93 40.51
CA VAL A 87 -3.23 -2.48 41.61
C VAL A 87 -4.49 -3.33 41.61
N SER A 88 -4.79 -3.96 42.74
CA SER A 88 -6.08 -4.60 42.94
C SER A 88 -6.69 -4.25 44.28
N ALA A 89 -8.02 -4.25 44.36
CA ALA A 89 -8.79 -4.05 45.58
C ALA A 89 -10.08 -4.86 45.48
N TYR A 90 -10.56 -5.40 46.60
CA TYR A 90 -11.91 -5.92 46.67
C TYR A 90 -12.85 -4.83 47.18
N VAL A 91 -14.01 -4.72 46.54
CA VAL A 91 -14.99 -3.68 46.84
C VAL A 91 -16.36 -4.30 47.01
N ARG A 92 -17.12 -3.79 47.97
CA ARG A 92 -18.54 -4.12 48.18
C ARG A 92 -19.28 -2.87 48.63
N LEU A 93 -20.51 -2.66 48.15
CA LEU A 93 -21.32 -1.54 48.65
C LEU A 93 -21.81 -1.81 50.08
N ALA A 94 -22.03 -0.73 50.84
CA ALA A 94 -22.66 -0.86 52.16
C ALA A 94 -24.08 -1.44 52.01
N ALA A 95 -24.54 -2.16 53.04
CA ALA A 95 -25.83 -2.86 52.99
C ALA A 95 -26.99 -1.91 52.63
N GLY A 96 -27.82 -2.31 51.66
CA GLY A 96 -28.97 -1.55 51.18
C GLY A 96 -28.67 -0.46 50.16
N GLN A 97 -27.42 -0.29 49.72
CA GLN A 97 -27.05 0.64 48.65
C GLN A 97 -27.43 0.10 47.27
N PRO A 98 -27.95 0.93 46.35
CA PRO A 98 -28.21 0.54 44.96
C PRO A 98 -26.89 0.24 44.24
N SER A 99 -26.93 -0.61 43.22
CA SER A 99 -25.73 -0.94 42.43
C SER A 99 -25.11 0.31 41.82
N SER A 100 -23.80 0.47 41.94
CA SER A 100 -23.05 1.59 41.36
C SER A 100 -21.71 1.12 40.82
N THR A 101 -21.10 1.89 39.93
CA THR A 101 -19.73 1.60 39.47
C THR A 101 -18.76 2.16 40.50
N ILE A 102 -17.89 1.31 41.05
CA ILE A 102 -16.73 1.75 41.85
C ILE A 102 -15.47 1.63 41.00
N ALA A 103 -14.58 2.60 41.14
CA ALA A 103 -13.37 2.71 40.36
C ALA A 103 -12.15 3.05 41.22
N LEU A 104 -10.99 2.52 40.83
CA LEU A 104 -9.67 2.95 41.29
C LEU A 104 -9.09 3.92 40.26
N THR A 105 -8.75 5.14 40.67
CA THR A 105 -8.26 6.21 39.80
C THR A 105 -6.99 6.81 40.38
N VAL A 106 -6.05 7.21 39.52
CA VAL A 106 -4.84 7.93 39.90
C VAL A 106 -4.97 9.38 39.49
N GLN A 107 -4.80 10.29 40.44
CA GLN A 107 -4.51 11.68 40.15
C GLN A 107 -3.00 11.84 40.00
N ARG A 108 -2.55 12.57 38.98
CA ARG A 108 -1.17 13.06 38.87
C ARG A 108 -1.13 14.44 38.21
N THR A 109 -0.03 15.16 38.36
CA THR A 109 0.24 16.42 37.64
C THR A 109 1.57 16.31 36.88
N PRO A 110 1.56 16.19 35.53
CA PRO A 110 2.77 16.16 34.72
C PRO A 110 3.56 17.48 34.79
N ALA A 111 4.88 17.42 34.61
CA ALA A 111 5.74 18.59 34.62
C ALA A 111 5.34 19.61 33.55
N GLY A 112 4.97 20.82 33.98
CA GLY A 112 4.49 21.89 33.08
C GLY A 112 3.02 21.75 32.63
N GLY A 113 2.28 20.74 33.14
CA GLY A 113 0.89 20.48 32.79
C GLY A 113 -0.11 20.73 33.93
N SER A 114 -1.37 20.36 33.67
CA SER A 114 -2.48 20.35 34.64
C SER A 114 -2.71 18.95 35.22
N ALA A 115 -3.44 18.85 36.34
CA ALA A 115 -3.79 17.56 36.93
C ALA A 115 -4.56 16.68 35.93
N THR A 116 -4.17 15.41 35.83
CA THR A 116 -4.78 14.35 35.04
C THR A 116 -5.32 13.27 35.96
N TYR A 117 -6.39 12.60 35.51
CA TYR A 117 -7.09 11.56 36.27
C TYR A 117 -7.16 10.31 35.41
N GLU A 118 -6.44 9.27 35.81
CA GLU A 118 -6.18 8.07 35.01
C GLU A 118 -6.81 6.86 35.70
N ARG A 119 -7.77 6.23 35.03
CA ARG A 119 -8.51 5.09 35.58
C ARG A 119 -7.64 3.83 35.58
N VAL A 120 -7.50 3.19 36.74
CA VAL A 120 -6.78 1.90 36.88
C VAL A 120 -7.71 0.72 36.68
N ALA A 121 -8.86 0.74 37.34
CA ALA A 121 -9.86 -0.33 37.25
C ALA A 121 -11.25 0.20 37.62
N ALA A 122 -12.31 -0.38 37.07
CA ALA A 122 -13.68 -0.09 37.47
C ALA A 122 -14.59 -1.30 37.24
N ALA A 123 -15.61 -1.46 38.07
CA ALA A 123 -16.65 -2.47 37.89
C ALA A 123 -17.96 -2.03 38.53
N THR A 124 -19.08 -2.58 38.07
CA THR A 124 -20.37 -2.48 38.76
C THR A 124 -20.31 -3.32 40.03
N VAL A 125 -20.56 -2.69 41.18
CA VAL A 125 -20.53 -3.30 42.50
C VAL A 125 -21.94 -3.26 43.11
N THR A 126 -22.27 -4.30 43.88
CA THR A 126 -23.52 -4.39 44.65
C THR A 126 -23.21 -4.59 46.13
N ASP A 127 -24.23 -4.56 46.97
CA ASP A 127 -24.11 -4.91 48.39
C ASP A 127 -24.14 -6.44 48.62
N ALA A 128 -24.30 -7.27 47.58
CA ALA A 128 -24.48 -8.71 47.72
C ALA A 128 -23.16 -9.51 47.73
N ALA A 129 -22.13 -9.06 47.01
CA ALA A 129 -20.88 -9.79 46.87
C ALA A 129 -19.68 -8.84 46.74
N TRP A 130 -18.51 -9.34 47.13
CA TRP A 130 -17.24 -8.66 46.89
C TRP A 130 -16.84 -8.77 45.42
N VAL A 131 -16.52 -7.64 44.81
CA VAL A 131 -16.05 -7.55 43.43
C VAL A 131 -14.58 -7.14 43.45
N ARG A 132 -13.75 -7.90 42.75
CA ARG A 132 -12.33 -7.54 42.59
C ARG A 132 -12.19 -6.49 41.50
N LEU A 133 -11.66 -5.32 41.84
CA LEU A 133 -11.11 -4.36 40.91
C LEU A 133 -9.63 -4.69 40.72
N SER A 134 -9.16 -4.79 39.47
CA SER A 134 -7.75 -5.05 39.18
C SER A 134 -7.36 -4.36 37.88
N GLY A 135 -6.19 -3.72 37.87
CA GLY A 135 -5.61 -3.08 36.69
C GLY A 135 -4.13 -2.80 36.88
N SER A 136 -3.51 -2.17 35.90
CA SER A 136 -2.12 -1.72 35.98
C SER A 136 -2.02 -0.23 35.75
N TYR A 137 -1.04 0.42 36.39
CA TYR A 137 -0.77 1.85 36.26
C TYR A 137 0.72 2.10 36.03
N GLN A 138 1.07 3.01 35.12
CA GLN A 138 2.42 3.49 34.87
C GLN A 138 2.35 4.90 34.31
N PHE A 139 3.42 5.69 34.52
CA PHE A 139 3.58 7.01 33.93
C PHE A 139 5.03 7.22 33.45
N GLY A 140 5.20 7.89 32.30
CA GLY A 140 6.50 8.06 31.65
C GLY A 140 7.15 9.44 31.84
N GLU A 141 6.38 10.45 32.23
CA GLU A 141 6.84 11.84 32.38
C GLU A 141 7.05 12.22 33.84
N ASP A 142 7.93 13.18 34.12
CA ASP A 142 8.10 13.69 35.49
C ASP A 142 6.76 14.24 36.00
N SER A 143 6.31 13.76 37.16
CA SER A 143 4.97 14.05 37.68
C SER A 143 4.97 14.29 39.19
N THR A 144 3.98 15.04 39.68
CA THR A 144 3.73 15.33 41.09
C THR A 144 2.30 14.96 41.49
N ASP A 145 1.99 15.00 42.80
CA ASP A 145 0.63 14.76 43.33
C ASP A 145 0.01 13.41 42.95
N LEU A 146 0.82 12.35 43.06
CA LEU A 146 0.44 10.97 42.76
C LEU A 146 -0.46 10.41 43.87
N GLN A 147 -1.77 10.38 43.63
CA GLN A 147 -2.75 9.83 44.57
C GLN A 147 -3.57 8.73 43.93
N LEU A 148 -3.54 7.54 44.53
CA LEU A 148 -4.49 6.46 44.21
C LEU A 148 -5.74 6.68 45.05
N TYR A 149 -6.91 6.68 44.44
CA TYR A 149 -8.16 6.84 45.16
C TYR A 149 -9.28 5.99 44.58
N ALA A 150 -10.23 5.63 45.44
CA ALA A 150 -11.46 4.96 45.04
C ALA A 150 -12.59 5.97 44.87
N GLU A 151 -13.38 5.86 43.81
CA GLU A 151 -14.51 6.75 43.50
C GLU A 151 -15.74 5.96 43.01
N SER A 152 -16.91 6.60 42.96
CA SER A 152 -18.16 5.95 42.53
C SER A 152 -18.92 6.81 41.54
N SER A 153 -19.60 6.17 40.60
CA SER A 153 -20.59 6.80 39.73
C SER A 153 -21.79 7.38 40.49
N ASP A 154 -22.07 6.91 41.71
CA ASP A 154 -23.06 7.49 42.61
C ASP A 154 -22.36 8.42 43.61
N ALA A 155 -22.78 9.68 43.64
CA ALA A 155 -22.20 10.72 44.48
C ALA A 155 -22.37 10.48 45.99
N THR A 156 -23.29 9.59 46.39
CA THR A 156 -23.69 9.35 47.78
C THR A 156 -23.44 7.92 48.26
N ALA A 157 -23.09 7.00 47.37
CA ALA A 157 -22.89 5.59 47.70
C ALA A 157 -21.78 5.41 48.75
N ALA A 158 -22.11 4.69 49.82
CA ALA A 158 -21.15 4.18 50.80
C ALA A 158 -20.64 2.80 50.38
N TYR A 159 -19.35 2.54 50.57
CA TYR A 159 -18.71 1.28 50.15
C TYR A 159 -17.55 0.88 51.06
N GLN A 160 -17.22 -0.40 51.01
CA GLN A 160 -16.12 -1.05 51.71
C GLN A 160 -15.01 -1.37 50.71
N LEU A 161 -13.75 -1.17 51.11
CA LEU A 161 -12.56 -1.63 50.41
C LEU A 161 -11.83 -2.64 51.29
N ASP A 162 -11.25 -3.68 50.69
CA ASP A 162 -10.42 -4.64 51.41
C ASP A 162 -9.40 -5.31 50.47
N ASP A 163 -8.37 -5.94 51.05
CA ASP A 163 -7.29 -6.65 50.37
C ASP A 163 -6.70 -5.82 49.20
N ILE A 164 -6.33 -4.56 49.46
CA ILE A 164 -5.72 -3.72 48.44
C ILE A 164 -4.27 -4.13 48.27
N VAL A 165 -3.86 -4.47 47.05
CA VAL A 165 -2.48 -4.88 46.76
C VAL A 165 -1.91 -4.00 45.66
N ILE A 166 -0.73 -3.42 45.92
CA ILE A 166 0.09 -2.70 44.95
C ILE A 166 1.38 -3.49 44.74
N THR A 167 1.57 -4.01 43.53
CA THR A 167 2.73 -4.82 43.12
C THR A 167 3.57 -4.06 42.12
N GLY A 168 4.87 -3.91 42.34
CA GLY A 168 5.78 -3.38 41.32
C GLY A 168 5.97 -4.39 40.18
N LEU A 169 5.60 -4.02 38.94
CA LEU A 169 5.61 -4.91 37.77
C LEU A 169 6.82 -4.71 36.84
N GLY A 170 7.77 -3.83 37.18
CA GLY A 170 8.74 -3.36 36.18
C GLY A 170 8.01 -2.50 35.15
N ASP A 171 8.28 -2.62 33.85
CA ASP A 171 7.44 -2.00 32.83
C ASP A 171 6.31 -2.99 32.44
N PRO A 172 5.08 -2.86 32.96
CA PRO A 172 3.99 -3.79 32.69
C PRO A 172 3.60 -3.77 31.21
N THR A 173 3.94 -2.71 30.49
CA THR A 173 3.74 -2.62 29.05
C THR A 173 4.74 -3.47 28.28
N ARG A 174 5.85 -3.90 28.89
CA ARG A 174 6.82 -4.82 28.24
C ARG A 174 6.67 -6.27 28.70
N THR A 175 5.76 -6.52 29.64
CA THR A 175 5.55 -7.86 30.20
C THR A 175 4.60 -8.66 29.30
N PRO A 176 5.04 -9.77 28.70
CA PRO A 176 4.20 -10.59 27.84
C PRO A 176 2.92 -11.05 28.55
N ILE A 177 1.82 -11.12 27.81
CA ILE A 177 0.61 -11.82 28.26
C ILE A 177 0.54 -13.13 27.49
N ALA A 178 0.37 -14.24 28.21
CA ALA A 178 0.13 -15.56 27.65
C ALA A 178 -1.07 -16.19 28.36
N ASN A 179 -2.06 -16.66 27.59
CA ASN A 179 -3.20 -17.39 28.12
C ASN A 179 -3.35 -18.74 27.41
N ASP A 180 -3.08 -19.81 28.14
CA ASP A 180 -3.17 -21.23 27.72
C ASP A 180 -4.39 -21.95 28.34
N PHE A 181 -5.09 -21.31 29.29
CA PHE A 181 -6.28 -21.82 29.97
C PHE A 181 -6.10 -23.16 30.73
N GLU A 182 -4.86 -23.63 30.91
CA GLU A 182 -4.54 -24.92 31.53
C GLU A 182 -4.86 -24.96 33.02
N ASP A 183 -4.91 -23.80 33.69
CA ASP A 183 -5.32 -23.67 35.09
C ASP A 183 -6.84 -23.86 35.33
N GLY A 184 -7.60 -24.06 34.26
CA GLY A 184 -9.05 -24.27 34.32
C GLY A 184 -9.87 -23.01 34.54
N THR A 185 -9.25 -21.83 34.43
CA THR A 185 -9.92 -20.53 34.51
C THR A 185 -10.01 -19.86 33.14
N ALA A 186 -10.70 -18.71 33.06
CA ALA A 186 -10.71 -17.88 31.87
C ALA A 186 -9.49 -16.94 31.78
N GLN A 187 -8.55 -16.99 32.73
CA GLN A 187 -7.31 -16.19 32.74
C GLN A 187 -7.51 -14.70 32.42
N ASN A 188 -8.51 -14.08 33.07
CA ASN A 188 -8.94 -12.68 32.93
C ASN A 188 -9.67 -12.31 31.63
N TRP A 189 -9.93 -13.27 30.74
CA TRP A 189 -10.91 -13.06 29.68
C TRP A 189 -12.31 -12.92 30.26
N SER A 190 -13.04 -11.95 29.74
CA SER A 190 -14.38 -11.58 30.19
C SER A 190 -15.37 -11.62 29.03
N PRO A 191 -16.64 -11.98 29.25
CA PRO A 191 -17.61 -12.00 28.18
C PRO A 191 -17.92 -10.59 27.69
N ARG A 192 -17.86 -10.40 26.37
CA ARG A 192 -18.33 -9.19 25.68
C ARG A 192 -19.80 -9.37 25.32
N ALA A 193 -20.63 -8.46 25.83
CA ALA A 193 -22.08 -8.48 25.71
C ALA A 193 -22.71 -9.82 26.15
N SER A 194 -23.39 -10.56 25.26
CA SER A 194 -24.17 -11.74 25.66
C SER A 194 -23.37 -13.04 25.79
N ALA A 195 -22.09 -13.02 25.42
CA ALA A 195 -21.25 -14.21 25.42
C ALA A 195 -21.16 -14.87 26.80
N THR A 196 -20.85 -16.17 26.82
CA THR A 196 -20.53 -16.95 28.02
C THR A 196 -19.18 -17.64 27.82
N LEU A 197 -18.29 -17.50 28.80
CA LEU A 197 -16.91 -17.99 28.75
C LEU A 197 -16.66 -19.08 29.79
N THR A 198 -16.16 -20.24 29.36
CA THR A 198 -15.84 -21.37 30.25
C THR A 198 -14.59 -22.09 29.76
N SER A 199 -13.64 -22.37 30.66
CA SER A 199 -12.51 -23.26 30.31
C SER A 199 -13.00 -24.69 30.12
N THR A 200 -12.74 -25.28 28.96
CA THR A 200 -13.17 -26.64 28.58
C THR A 200 -11.98 -27.53 28.25
N ALA A 201 -12.18 -28.85 28.34
CA ALA A 201 -11.23 -29.87 27.88
C ALA A 201 -11.74 -30.59 26.61
N ASP A 202 -12.78 -30.07 25.95
CA ASP A 202 -13.38 -30.69 24.76
C ASP A 202 -12.43 -30.71 23.56
N ALA A 203 -11.64 -29.65 23.40
CA ALA A 203 -10.55 -29.53 22.45
C ALA A 203 -9.60 -28.41 22.90
N ALA A 204 -8.32 -28.58 22.62
CA ALA A 204 -7.26 -27.59 22.83
C ALA A 204 -6.35 -27.55 21.60
N HIS A 205 -5.68 -26.43 21.37
CA HIS A 205 -4.67 -26.28 20.34
C HIS A 205 -3.34 -26.86 20.85
N ALA A 206 -2.92 -26.42 22.03
CA ALA A 206 -1.82 -27.00 22.80
C ALA A 206 -2.32 -27.40 24.20
N GLY A 207 -1.60 -28.26 24.90
CA GLY A 207 -2.01 -28.66 26.25
C GLY A 207 -3.29 -29.52 26.26
N SER A 208 -4.20 -29.20 27.19
CA SER A 208 -5.39 -29.98 27.51
C SER A 208 -6.67 -29.18 27.64
N ARG A 209 -6.59 -27.84 27.64
CA ARG A 209 -7.75 -26.97 27.83
C ARG A 209 -7.75 -25.79 26.86
N ALA A 210 -8.94 -25.24 26.62
CA ALA A 210 -9.14 -24.00 25.86
C ALA A 210 -10.30 -23.21 26.45
N LEU A 211 -10.49 -21.97 26.01
CA LEU A 211 -11.61 -21.14 26.39
C LEU A 211 -12.79 -21.34 25.42
N SER A 212 -13.91 -21.86 25.94
CA SER A 212 -15.16 -21.99 25.19
C SER A 212 -15.96 -20.70 25.20
N VAL A 213 -16.41 -20.27 24.02
CA VAL A 213 -17.23 -19.07 23.79
C VAL A 213 -18.60 -19.50 23.26
N THR A 214 -19.64 -19.27 24.05
CA THR A 214 -21.03 -19.64 23.72
C THR A 214 -21.99 -18.49 24.00
N GLY A 215 -23.29 -18.68 23.76
CA GLY A 215 -24.32 -17.70 24.15
C GLY A 215 -24.35 -16.40 23.34
N ARG A 216 -23.62 -16.34 22.21
CA ARG A 216 -23.50 -15.16 21.37
C ARG A 216 -24.85 -14.81 20.70
N SER A 217 -25.19 -13.54 20.67
CA SER A 217 -26.41 -12.97 20.08
C SER A 217 -26.14 -12.10 18.84
N ALA A 218 -24.89 -11.67 18.67
CA ALA A 218 -24.43 -10.91 17.51
C ALA A 218 -23.01 -11.35 17.10
N SER A 219 -22.60 -10.99 15.88
CA SER A 219 -21.28 -11.33 15.32
C SER A 219 -20.11 -10.70 16.09
N TRP A 220 -20.36 -9.59 16.78
CA TRP A 220 -19.38 -8.88 17.60
C TRP A 220 -19.37 -9.33 19.08
N ASP A 221 -20.30 -10.20 19.49
CA ASP A 221 -20.27 -10.84 20.81
C ASP A 221 -19.11 -11.84 20.85
N GLY A 222 -18.43 -11.97 21.99
CA GLY A 222 -17.26 -12.84 22.07
C GLY A 222 -16.47 -12.69 23.37
N PRO A 223 -15.26 -13.25 23.43
CA PRO A 223 -14.36 -13.06 24.55
C PRO A 223 -13.60 -11.73 24.40
N ALA A 224 -13.42 -10.99 25.49
CA ALA A 224 -12.60 -9.79 25.55
C ALA A 224 -11.63 -9.80 26.74
N LEU A 225 -10.40 -9.38 26.51
CA LEU A 225 -9.34 -9.20 27.50
C LEU A 225 -9.03 -7.72 27.66
N ASN A 226 -9.20 -7.19 28.87
CA ASN A 226 -8.79 -5.82 29.19
C ASN A 226 -7.25 -5.75 29.26
N VAL A 227 -6.66 -4.93 28.39
CA VAL A 227 -5.21 -4.71 28.30
C VAL A 227 -4.84 -3.25 28.59
N LEU A 228 -5.73 -2.48 29.25
CA LEU A 228 -5.44 -1.13 29.71
C LEU A 228 -4.22 -1.13 30.66
N GLY A 229 -3.25 -0.25 30.37
CA GLY A 229 -1.98 -0.18 31.10
C GLY A 229 -1.01 -1.34 30.78
N ARG A 230 -1.36 -2.22 29.84
CA ARG A 230 -0.49 -3.31 29.35
C ARG A 230 0.11 -3.03 27.97
N MET A 231 -0.27 -1.89 27.36
CA MET A 231 0.31 -1.38 26.12
C MET A 231 0.79 0.05 26.33
N GLY A 232 2.04 0.33 25.98
CA GLY A 232 2.63 1.66 26.03
C GLY A 232 2.16 2.51 24.86
N LYS A 233 1.94 3.80 25.10
CA LYS A 233 1.57 4.74 24.02
C LYS A 233 2.76 4.93 23.08
N GLY A 234 2.54 4.67 21.80
CA GLY A 234 3.57 4.67 20.76
C GLY A 234 4.38 3.37 20.68
N ASP A 235 4.15 2.42 21.58
CA ASP A 235 4.81 1.11 21.55
C ASP A 235 4.02 0.11 20.70
N LYS A 236 4.76 -0.76 20.01
CA LYS A 236 4.21 -1.81 19.13
C LYS A 236 4.15 -3.15 19.85
N TYR A 237 3.10 -3.90 19.57
CA TYR A 237 2.83 -5.22 20.14
C TYR A 237 2.48 -6.21 19.06
N ASP A 238 3.03 -7.42 19.14
CA ASP A 238 2.53 -8.56 18.37
C ASP A 238 1.48 -9.29 19.19
N LEU A 239 0.32 -9.53 18.59
CA LEU A 239 -0.78 -10.27 19.20
C LEU A 239 -1.07 -11.51 18.36
N SER A 240 -1.35 -12.62 19.02
CA SER A 240 -1.87 -13.80 18.35
C SER A 240 -2.77 -14.65 19.22
N VAL A 241 -3.64 -15.41 18.56
CA VAL A 241 -4.54 -16.35 19.21
C VAL A 241 -4.92 -17.48 18.26
N TRP A 242 -5.10 -18.68 18.80
CA TRP A 242 -5.65 -19.80 18.06
C TRP A 242 -7.16 -19.87 18.29
N VAL A 243 -7.90 -20.05 17.19
CA VAL A 243 -9.35 -20.17 17.23
C VAL A 243 -9.82 -21.40 16.48
N ARG A 244 -10.93 -21.99 16.94
CA ARG A 244 -11.55 -23.15 16.31
C ARG A 244 -13.06 -23.07 16.43
N SER A 245 -13.79 -23.39 15.38
CA SER A 245 -15.25 -23.54 15.42
C SER A 245 -15.68 -24.91 14.92
N ALA A 246 -16.85 -25.38 15.35
CA ALA A 246 -17.43 -26.63 14.87
C ALA A 246 -18.04 -26.49 13.47
N THR A 247 -18.36 -25.27 13.06
CA THR A 247 -18.86 -24.90 11.73
C THR A 247 -17.83 -24.06 10.99
N SER A 248 -17.86 -24.06 9.67
CA SER A 248 -17.02 -23.16 8.89
C SER A 248 -17.48 -21.73 9.09
N THR A 249 -16.58 -20.85 9.51
CA THR A 249 -16.88 -19.44 9.82
C THR A 249 -15.66 -18.57 9.54
N LYS A 250 -15.79 -17.26 9.76
CA LYS A 250 -14.68 -16.31 9.69
C LYS A 250 -14.52 -15.56 11.00
N LEU A 251 -13.34 -15.65 11.61
CA LEU A 251 -13.02 -15.02 12.89
C LEU A 251 -11.84 -14.05 12.73
N GLY A 252 -11.91 -12.92 13.43
CA GLY A 252 -10.84 -11.92 13.46
C GLY A 252 -10.47 -11.48 14.88
N LEU A 253 -9.33 -10.80 14.99
CA LEU A 253 -8.81 -10.24 16.25
C LEU A 253 -8.87 -8.70 16.18
N SER A 254 -9.46 -8.07 17.19
CA SER A 254 -9.68 -6.62 17.24
C SER A 254 -9.26 -6.00 18.56
N ILE A 255 -9.07 -4.68 18.51
CA ILE A 255 -8.93 -3.79 19.65
C ILE A 255 -10.17 -2.91 19.75
N GLU A 256 -10.71 -2.78 20.96
CA GLU A 256 -11.64 -1.72 21.34
C GLU A 256 -10.88 -0.70 22.19
N ARG A 257 -10.85 0.55 21.74
CA ARG A 257 -10.39 1.71 22.51
C ARG A 257 -11.60 2.51 22.98
N ARG A 258 -11.51 3.17 24.13
CA ARG A 258 -12.42 4.26 24.47
C ARG A 258 -11.67 5.49 24.91
N THR A 259 -12.20 6.65 24.55
CA THR A 259 -11.72 7.96 24.99
C THR A 259 -12.93 8.78 25.41
N GLY A 260 -12.97 9.20 26.68
CA GLY A 260 -14.15 9.85 27.25
C GLY A 260 -15.38 8.95 27.24
N GLY A 261 -15.18 7.62 27.32
CA GLY A 261 -16.23 6.61 27.18
C GLY A 261 -16.74 6.36 25.75
N THR A 262 -16.28 7.08 24.73
CA THR A 262 -16.66 6.84 23.33
C THR A 262 -15.80 5.73 22.71
N PRO A 263 -16.40 4.64 22.20
CA PRO A 263 -15.64 3.53 21.64
C PRO A 263 -15.14 3.78 20.21
N SER A 264 -13.98 3.21 19.91
CA SER A 264 -13.35 3.11 18.59
C SER A 264 -12.79 1.69 18.44
N TYR A 265 -12.81 1.15 17.21
CA TYR A 265 -12.48 -0.24 16.95
C TYR A 265 -11.46 -0.35 15.84
N GLU A 266 -10.46 -1.22 16.02
CA GLU A 266 -9.39 -1.46 15.07
C GLU A 266 -9.14 -2.95 14.91
N ARG A 267 -8.86 -3.39 13.69
CA ARG A 267 -8.54 -4.79 13.40
C ARG A 267 -7.04 -5.01 13.58
N VAL A 268 -6.68 -6.01 14.39
CA VAL A 268 -5.31 -6.54 14.47
C VAL A 268 -5.12 -7.65 13.44
N ALA A 269 -6.12 -8.51 13.29
CA ALA A 269 -6.17 -9.51 12.21
C ALA A 269 -7.55 -9.49 11.57
N ALA A 270 -7.60 -9.29 10.24
CA ALA A 270 -8.82 -9.41 9.46
C ALA A 270 -9.47 -10.79 9.64
N PRO A 271 -10.80 -10.92 9.48
CA PRO A 271 -11.46 -12.22 9.55
C PRO A 271 -10.82 -13.23 8.61
N LYS A 272 -10.31 -14.34 9.16
CA LYS A 272 -9.77 -15.46 8.39
C LYS A 272 -10.78 -16.59 8.34
N ASP A 273 -10.79 -17.32 7.24
CA ASP A 273 -11.55 -18.58 7.14
C ASP A 273 -11.06 -19.56 8.21
N VAL A 274 -12.01 -20.06 9.01
CA VAL A 274 -11.83 -21.09 10.03
C VAL A 274 -12.65 -22.30 9.58
N PRO A 275 -12.02 -23.29 8.93
CA PRO A 275 -12.71 -24.51 8.53
C PRO A 275 -13.28 -25.27 9.73
N ALA A 276 -14.43 -25.92 9.52
CA ALA A 276 -15.09 -26.70 10.55
C ALA A 276 -14.14 -27.71 11.21
N GLY A 277 -13.90 -27.52 12.51
CA GLY A 277 -13.11 -28.40 13.35
C GLY A 277 -11.59 -28.19 13.30
N GLU A 278 -11.09 -27.19 12.56
CA GLU A 278 -9.67 -26.87 12.46
C GLU A 278 -9.27 -25.69 13.35
N TRP A 279 -8.03 -25.69 13.82
CA TRP A 279 -7.42 -24.57 14.54
C TRP A 279 -6.77 -23.62 13.55
N VAL A 280 -7.07 -22.33 13.65
CA VAL A 280 -6.51 -21.27 12.81
C VAL A 280 -5.91 -20.18 13.68
N ARG A 281 -4.69 -19.73 13.33
CA ARG A 281 -4.02 -18.65 14.04
C ARG A 281 -4.41 -17.28 13.47
N LEU A 282 -5.00 -16.46 14.32
CA LEU A 282 -5.17 -15.03 14.10
C LEU A 282 -3.95 -14.33 14.67
N ALA A 283 -3.29 -13.48 13.89
CA ALA A 283 -2.10 -12.75 14.34
C ALA A 283 -1.92 -11.45 13.56
N GLY A 284 -1.38 -10.45 14.23
CA GLY A 284 -1.02 -9.15 13.67
C GLY A 284 -0.36 -8.27 14.72
N SER A 285 0.09 -7.08 14.33
CA SER A 285 0.70 -6.12 15.25
C SER A 285 -0.23 -4.94 15.53
N TYR A 286 -0.04 -4.28 16.67
CA TYR A 286 -0.82 -3.12 17.08
C TYR A 286 0.06 -2.07 17.78
N THR A 287 -0.14 -0.80 17.45
CA THR A 287 0.53 0.34 18.11
C THR A 287 -0.52 1.23 18.76
N LEU A 288 -0.45 1.43 20.08
CA LEU A 288 -1.38 2.30 20.79
C LEU A 288 -1.04 3.77 20.57
N ALA A 289 -1.71 4.43 19.64
CA ALA A 289 -1.42 5.83 19.30
C ALA A 289 -2.19 6.87 20.15
N TYR A 290 -3.16 6.43 20.96
CA TYR A 290 -4.14 7.31 21.61
C TYR A 290 -4.08 7.22 23.13
N ASP A 291 -4.43 8.33 23.80
CA ASP A 291 -4.79 8.28 25.22
C ASP A 291 -6.19 7.64 25.34
N VAL A 292 -6.29 6.62 26.19
CA VAL A 292 -7.49 5.79 26.31
C VAL A 292 -7.88 5.58 27.77
N ASP A 293 -9.18 5.53 28.04
CA ASP A 293 -9.75 5.16 29.34
C ASP A 293 -10.25 3.70 29.39
N PHE A 294 -10.26 3.02 28.24
CA PHE A 294 -10.47 1.59 28.11
C PHE A 294 -9.69 1.05 26.91
N LEU A 295 -9.11 -0.14 27.06
CA LEU A 295 -8.42 -0.85 25.99
C LEU A 295 -8.67 -2.35 26.14
N GLY A 296 -9.33 -2.95 25.15
CA GLY A 296 -9.68 -4.36 25.16
C GLY A 296 -9.28 -5.07 23.87
N VAL A 297 -8.62 -6.22 23.98
CA VAL A 297 -8.44 -7.17 22.87
C VAL A 297 -9.66 -8.07 22.83
N TYR A 298 -10.22 -8.35 21.65
CA TYR A 298 -11.36 -9.26 21.55
C TYR A 298 -11.38 -10.03 20.22
N VAL A 299 -12.02 -11.20 20.25
CA VAL A 299 -12.26 -12.03 19.06
C VAL A 299 -13.72 -11.94 18.66
N GLU A 300 -13.99 -11.76 17.37
CA GLU A 300 -15.33 -11.63 16.81
C GLU A 300 -15.44 -12.39 15.49
N SER A 301 -16.67 -12.70 15.10
CA SER A 301 -16.97 -13.26 13.78
C SER A 301 -17.31 -12.17 12.78
N GLU A 302 -17.01 -12.40 11.50
CA GLU A 302 -17.46 -11.50 10.43
C GLU A 302 -19.00 -11.45 10.38
N THR A 303 -19.63 -12.63 10.50
CA THR A 303 -21.08 -12.80 10.54
C THR A 303 -21.46 -13.94 11.49
N GLY A 304 -22.76 -14.09 11.77
CA GLY A 304 -23.30 -15.21 12.54
C GLY A 304 -22.97 -15.17 14.04
N THR A 305 -23.44 -16.18 14.77
CA THR A 305 -23.35 -16.28 16.24
C THR A 305 -22.82 -17.64 16.69
N ASP A 306 -22.16 -18.36 15.78
CA ASP A 306 -21.69 -19.71 16.06
C ASP A 306 -20.70 -19.70 17.25
N PRO A 307 -20.79 -20.69 18.15
CA PRO A 307 -19.79 -20.91 19.18
C PRO A 307 -18.40 -21.16 18.59
N PHE A 308 -17.39 -20.79 19.34
CA PHE A 308 -16.00 -21.08 19.00
C PHE A 308 -15.15 -21.28 20.26
N LEU A 309 -13.96 -21.83 20.06
CA LEU A 309 -12.93 -21.99 21.07
C LEU A 309 -11.80 -21.00 20.80
N LEU A 310 -11.16 -20.56 21.88
CA LEU A 310 -10.00 -19.68 21.88
C LEU A 310 -8.90 -20.34 22.71
N ASP A 311 -7.66 -20.33 22.21
CA ASP A 311 -6.52 -20.95 22.89
C ASP A 311 -5.21 -20.23 22.56
N ASP A 312 -4.20 -20.42 23.41
CA ASP A 312 -2.82 -19.92 23.24
C ASP A 312 -2.75 -18.44 22.83
N PHE A 313 -3.47 -17.56 23.56
CA PHE A 313 -3.35 -16.12 23.33
C PHE A 313 -1.96 -15.65 23.76
N ALA A 314 -1.31 -14.84 22.93
CA ALA A 314 -0.05 -14.19 23.22
C ALA A 314 -0.08 -12.71 22.84
N MET A 315 0.47 -11.87 23.69
CA MET A 315 0.75 -10.45 23.42
C MET A 315 2.18 -10.14 23.86
N THR A 316 3.02 -9.68 22.94
CA THR A 316 4.44 -9.42 23.17
C THR A 316 4.85 -8.04 22.69
N TYR A 317 5.56 -7.29 23.52
CA TYR A 317 6.17 -6.02 23.13
C TYR A 317 7.21 -6.23 22.02
N VAL A 318 7.18 -5.36 21.01
CA VAL A 318 8.15 -5.32 19.93
C VAL A 318 9.10 -4.17 20.19
N GLU A 319 10.34 -4.48 20.55
CA GLU A 319 11.37 -3.46 20.76
C GLU A 319 11.71 -2.81 19.41
N PRO A 320 11.46 -1.50 19.24
CA PRO A 320 11.73 -0.83 17.98
C PRO A 320 13.23 -0.66 17.78
N LYS A 321 13.69 -0.83 16.54
CA LYS A 321 15.05 -0.53 16.18
C LYS A 321 15.24 1.00 16.15
N PRO A 322 16.32 1.54 16.73
CA PRO A 322 16.56 2.97 16.71
C PRO A 322 16.68 3.53 15.28
N VAL A 323 16.16 4.74 15.06
CA VAL A 323 16.37 5.48 13.81
C VAL A 323 17.85 5.77 13.59
N GLN A 324 18.29 5.63 12.33
CA GLN A 324 19.68 5.88 11.92
C GLN A 324 19.96 7.38 11.85
N THR A 325 20.46 7.94 12.96
CA THR A 325 20.70 9.39 13.10
C THR A 325 21.90 9.92 12.30
N ASP A 326 22.78 9.05 11.82
CA ASP A 326 23.97 9.36 11.02
C ASP A 326 23.67 9.53 9.51
N LEU A 327 22.46 9.17 9.07
CA LEU A 327 22.03 9.37 7.69
C LEU A 327 21.80 10.86 7.36
N PRO A 328 22.12 11.31 6.14
CA PRO A 328 21.63 12.59 5.62
C PRO A 328 20.10 12.69 5.66
N ALA A 329 19.56 13.84 6.01
CA ALA A 329 18.11 14.02 6.02
C ALA A 329 17.59 14.21 4.59
N LEU A 330 16.49 13.55 4.22
CA LEU A 330 15.98 13.62 2.84
C LEU A 330 15.67 15.06 2.41
N LYS A 331 15.06 15.84 3.31
CA LYS A 331 14.74 17.27 3.11
C LYS A 331 15.93 18.18 2.83
N ASP A 332 17.15 17.77 3.20
CA ASP A 332 18.36 18.55 2.99
C ASP A 332 19.10 18.18 1.69
N GLU A 333 18.72 17.07 1.05
CA GLU A 333 19.42 16.45 -0.10
C GLU A 333 18.68 16.64 -1.45
N VAL A 334 17.61 17.45 -1.44
CA VAL A 334 16.78 17.75 -2.61
C VAL A 334 16.48 19.25 -2.72
N PRO A 335 16.28 19.79 -3.94
CA PRO A 335 16.06 21.23 -4.16
C PRO A 335 14.59 21.69 -3.98
N PHE A 336 13.68 20.76 -3.67
CA PHE A 336 12.24 20.99 -3.47
C PHE A 336 11.82 20.60 -2.05
N THR A 337 10.60 20.90 -1.65
CA THR A 337 10.09 20.47 -0.34
C THR A 337 9.92 18.95 -0.33
N MET A 338 10.61 18.25 0.58
CA MET A 338 10.41 16.82 0.80
C MET A 338 9.32 16.60 1.86
N GLY A 339 8.26 15.90 1.49
CA GLY A 339 7.12 15.59 2.36
C GLY A 339 6.87 14.10 2.57
N THR A 340 6.02 13.78 3.54
CA THR A 340 5.46 12.44 3.73
C THR A 340 4.00 12.48 4.16
N ALA A 341 3.20 11.48 3.78
CA ALA A 341 1.95 11.21 4.49
C ALA A 341 2.23 10.66 5.89
N PHE A 342 1.31 10.93 6.82
CA PHE A 342 1.39 10.44 8.20
C PHE A 342 0.01 10.35 8.87
N GLN A 343 -0.06 9.56 9.91
CA GLN A 343 -1.15 9.48 10.88
C GLN A 343 -0.60 9.65 12.30
N ARG A 344 -1.47 9.51 13.32
CA ARG A 344 -1.09 9.74 14.71
C ARG A 344 -0.01 8.80 15.21
N GLY A 345 -0.04 7.53 14.82
CA GLY A 345 0.96 6.54 15.24
C GLY A 345 2.37 7.01 14.90
N GLU A 346 2.55 7.60 13.72
CA GLU A 346 3.83 8.07 13.21
C GLU A 346 4.34 9.37 13.86
N THR A 347 3.56 9.99 14.77
CA THR A 347 4.01 11.13 15.57
C THR A 347 4.75 10.73 16.85
N LEU A 348 4.78 9.44 17.16
CA LEU A 348 5.27 8.88 18.42
C LEU A 348 6.52 8.03 18.21
N GLY A 349 7.28 7.79 19.28
CA GLY A 349 8.36 6.82 19.30
C GLY A 349 9.44 7.05 18.23
N GLU A 350 9.94 5.95 17.66
CA GLU A 350 10.95 5.98 16.59
C GLU A 350 10.38 6.49 15.27
N HIS A 351 9.11 6.23 14.94
CA HIS A 351 8.47 6.81 13.75
C HIS A 351 8.47 8.34 13.78
N GLY A 352 8.13 8.94 14.93
CA GLY A 352 8.17 10.40 15.11
C GLY A 352 9.58 10.95 14.93
N LYS A 353 10.61 10.24 15.41
CA LYS A 353 12.02 10.64 15.20
C LYS A 353 12.41 10.58 13.72
N LEU A 354 12.00 9.52 13.00
CA LEU A 354 12.22 9.38 11.56
C LEU A 354 11.55 10.52 10.79
N LEU A 355 10.29 10.79 11.10
CA LEU A 355 9.47 11.85 10.51
C LEU A 355 10.15 13.22 10.61
N LEU A 356 10.52 13.62 11.82
CA LEU A 356 11.15 14.91 12.11
C LEU A 356 12.55 15.03 11.50
N ARG A 357 13.27 13.90 11.40
CA ARG A 357 14.61 13.87 10.82
C ARG A 357 14.56 14.14 9.33
N HIS A 358 13.73 13.41 8.58
CA HIS A 358 13.84 13.34 7.12
C HIS A 358 12.92 14.29 6.36
N PHE A 359 11.82 14.78 6.93
CA PHE A 359 10.79 15.51 6.16
C PHE A 359 10.60 16.95 6.63
N ALA A 360 10.15 17.82 5.70
CA ALA A 360 9.85 19.23 5.93
C ALA A 360 8.37 19.58 5.75
N SER A 361 7.59 18.68 5.15
CA SER A 361 6.14 18.81 4.98
C SER A 361 5.44 17.50 5.33
N VAL A 362 4.18 17.58 5.75
CA VAL A 362 3.34 16.42 6.04
C VAL A 362 1.94 16.54 5.46
N THR A 363 1.34 15.40 5.16
CA THR A 363 -0.05 15.30 4.68
C THR A 363 -0.81 14.32 5.58
N PRO A 364 -1.83 14.75 6.36
CA PRO A 364 -2.69 13.82 7.08
C PRO A 364 -3.38 12.86 6.10
N GLY A 365 -3.03 11.56 6.13
CA GLY A 365 -3.44 10.62 5.08
C GLY A 365 -4.95 10.37 4.98
N ASN A 366 -5.68 10.57 6.09
CA ASN A 366 -7.14 10.38 6.16
C ASN A 366 -7.88 11.42 7.02
N ALA A 367 -7.22 12.00 8.02
CA ALA A 367 -7.88 12.82 9.05
C ALA A 367 -8.50 14.14 8.57
N LEU A 368 -8.21 14.55 7.32
CA LEU A 368 -8.77 15.74 6.69
C LEU A 368 -9.70 15.43 5.50
N LYS A 369 -10.00 14.15 5.23
CA LYS A 369 -11.02 13.74 4.25
C LYS A 369 -12.42 14.01 4.82
N TRP A 370 -13.42 14.05 3.93
CA TRP A 370 -14.78 14.47 4.31
C TRP A 370 -15.40 13.52 5.33
N ASP A 371 -15.28 12.21 5.16
CA ASP A 371 -15.83 11.22 6.10
C ASP A 371 -15.27 11.34 7.53
N ALA A 372 -13.99 11.72 7.64
CA ALA A 372 -13.31 11.93 8.91
C ALA A 372 -13.64 13.28 9.56
N THR A 373 -14.04 14.29 8.79
CA THR A 373 -14.23 15.66 9.27
C THR A 373 -15.68 16.09 9.40
N GLU A 374 -16.62 15.48 8.67
CA GLU A 374 -18.06 15.76 8.75
C GLU A 374 -18.88 14.47 8.50
N PRO A 375 -18.84 13.50 9.44
CA PRO A 375 -19.53 12.21 9.28
C PRO A 375 -21.06 12.33 9.14
N ARG A 376 -21.66 13.41 9.65
CA ARG A 376 -23.08 13.78 9.44
C ARG A 376 -23.22 15.26 9.14
N GLU A 377 -24.28 15.64 8.43
CA GLU A 377 -24.52 17.04 8.01
C GLU A 377 -24.41 18.02 9.19
N GLY A 378 -23.41 18.90 9.15
CA GLY A 378 -23.15 19.90 10.19
C GLY A 378 -22.51 19.39 11.49
N GLU A 379 -22.28 18.08 11.64
CA GLU A 379 -21.58 17.49 12.78
C GLU A 379 -20.09 17.33 12.45
N PHE A 380 -19.31 18.39 12.63
CA PHE A 380 -17.87 18.36 12.34
C PHE A 380 -17.03 17.72 13.46
N THR A 381 -16.04 16.92 13.06
CA THR A 381 -15.06 16.28 13.94
C THR A 381 -13.65 16.73 13.58
N PHE A 382 -12.99 17.45 14.50
CA PHE A 382 -11.66 18.03 14.25
C PHE A 382 -10.53 17.47 15.11
N ALA A 383 -10.82 16.68 16.14
CA ALA A 383 -9.83 16.28 17.13
C ALA A 383 -8.57 15.62 16.52
N GLU A 384 -8.75 14.79 15.50
CA GLU A 384 -7.63 14.13 14.82
C GLU A 384 -6.87 15.08 13.90
N GLY A 385 -7.59 15.84 13.06
CA GLY A 385 -6.98 16.84 12.18
C GLY A 385 -6.22 17.92 12.96
N ASP A 386 -6.80 18.43 14.04
CA ASP A 386 -6.17 19.43 14.92
C ASP A 386 -4.85 18.90 15.49
N TYR A 387 -4.86 17.66 16.01
CA TYR A 387 -3.66 17.05 16.59
C TYR A 387 -2.52 16.96 15.58
N LEU A 388 -2.80 16.46 14.37
CA LEU A 388 -1.80 16.28 13.33
C LEU A 388 -1.27 17.63 12.81
N VAL A 389 -2.16 18.61 12.59
CA VAL A 389 -1.78 19.96 12.18
C VAL A 389 -0.94 20.64 13.27
N ASP A 390 -1.37 20.59 14.52
CA ASP A 390 -0.65 21.24 15.62
C ASP A 390 0.70 20.56 15.89
N PHE A 391 0.80 19.23 15.75
CA PHE A 391 2.09 18.52 15.79
C PHE A 391 3.05 19.03 14.71
N ALA A 392 2.58 19.15 13.46
CA ALA A 392 3.39 19.63 12.36
C ALA A 392 3.90 21.06 12.59
N LEU A 393 3.00 21.95 13.02
CA LEU A 393 3.34 23.35 13.32
C LEU A 393 4.32 23.48 14.48
N ALA A 394 4.15 22.68 15.55
CA ALA A 394 5.04 22.67 16.70
C ALA A 394 6.48 22.29 16.33
N HIS A 395 6.66 21.54 15.24
CA HIS A 395 7.96 21.11 14.74
C HIS A 395 8.41 21.86 13.48
N GLY A 396 7.73 22.95 13.11
CA GLY A 396 8.11 23.79 11.96
C GLY A 396 7.93 23.11 10.61
N MET A 397 7.08 22.09 10.51
CA MET A 397 6.75 21.40 9.27
C MET A 397 5.59 22.11 8.56
N LYS A 398 5.63 22.13 7.22
CA LYS A 398 4.50 22.56 6.40
C LYS A 398 3.41 21.48 6.40
N VAL A 399 2.16 21.88 6.18
CA VAL A 399 1.03 20.95 6.08
C VAL A 399 0.35 21.09 4.72
N ARG A 400 0.11 19.96 4.06
CA ARG A 400 -0.79 19.85 2.91
C ARG A 400 -2.14 19.31 3.40
N GLY A 401 -3.22 20.03 3.08
CA GLY A 401 -4.58 19.61 3.39
C GLY A 401 -5.12 18.68 2.30
N HIS A 402 -5.52 17.47 2.68
CA HIS A 402 -5.95 16.43 1.76
C HIS A 402 -7.20 15.71 2.33
N THR A 403 -8.38 15.81 1.72
CA THR A 403 -8.77 16.64 0.56
C THR A 403 -10.21 17.14 0.76
N LEU A 404 -10.57 18.26 0.12
CA LEU A 404 -11.84 18.93 0.35
C LEU A 404 -13.03 18.33 -0.42
N ALA A 405 -12.79 17.75 -1.61
CA ALA A 405 -13.84 17.09 -2.39
C ALA A 405 -13.28 15.92 -3.18
N TRP A 406 -13.78 14.72 -2.89
CA TRP A 406 -13.38 13.48 -3.55
C TRP A 406 -14.60 12.60 -3.82
N HIS A 407 -14.49 11.68 -4.77
CA HIS A 407 -15.56 10.73 -5.06
C HIS A 407 -15.56 9.54 -4.10
N SER A 408 -14.44 9.30 -3.41
CA SER A 408 -14.28 8.32 -2.34
C SER A 408 -14.20 9.01 -0.97
N GLN A 409 -14.35 8.25 0.11
CA GLN A 409 -14.28 8.72 1.50
C GLN A 409 -15.09 10.01 1.76
N THR A 410 -16.26 10.08 1.12
CA THR A 410 -17.27 11.12 1.28
C THR A 410 -18.54 10.45 1.79
N PRO A 411 -19.12 10.89 2.92
CA PRO A 411 -20.31 10.26 3.48
C PRO A 411 -21.49 10.23 2.52
N ASP A 412 -22.27 9.15 2.54
CA ASP A 412 -23.42 8.98 1.65
C ASP A 412 -24.45 10.12 1.76
N TRP A 413 -24.65 10.66 2.98
CA TRP A 413 -25.61 11.74 3.26
C TRP A 413 -25.39 12.98 2.38
N VAL A 414 -24.15 13.22 1.94
CA VAL A 414 -23.78 14.37 1.10
C VAL A 414 -24.62 14.36 -0.19
N PHE A 415 -24.86 13.19 -0.75
CA PHE A 415 -25.58 13.00 -2.01
C PHE A 415 -27.05 12.61 -1.84
N GLU A 416 -27.44 12.13 -0.66
CA GLU A 416 -28.81 11.69 -0.40
C GLU A 416 -29.82 12.83 -0.58
N GLY A 417 -30.79 12.61 -1.47
CA GLY A 417 -31.85 13.57 -1.80
C GLY A 417 -31.38 14.89 -2.38
N ALA A 418 -30.10 15.01 -2.76
CA ALA A 418 -29.50 16.26 -3.19
C ALA A 418 -29.83 16.55 -4.66
N ASP A 419 -30.40 17.72 -4.91
CA ASP A 419 -30.31 18.37 -6.22
C ASP A 419 -29.00 19.16 -6.34
N LYS A 420 -28.78 19.77 -7.51
CA LYS A 420 -27.58 20.57 -7.79
C LYS A 420 -27.35 21.66 -6.73
N GLU A 421 -28.38 22.42 -6.39
CA GLU A 421 -28.27 23.53 -5.44
C GLU A 421 -27.92 23.03 -4.03
N THR A 422 -28.58 21.95 -3.59
CA THR A 422 -28.31 21.34 -2.29
C THR A 422 -26.90 20.78 -2.19
N LEU A 423 -26.43 20.09 -3.22
CA LEU A 423 -25.08 19.53 -3.22
C LEU A 423 -24.01 20.62 -3.20
N LEU A 424 -24.18 21.68 -4.00
CA LEU A 424 -23.24 22.82 -4.00
C LEU A 424 -23.25 23.59 -2.67
N ARG A 425 -24.42 23.72 -2.02
CA ARG A 425 -24.52 24.33 -0.68
C ARG A 425 -23.79 23.50 0.38
N ARG A 426 -23.95 22.17 0.36
CA ARG A 426 -23.25 21.24 1.27
C ARG A 426 -21.74 21.34 1.08
N LEU A 427 -21.29 21.32 -0.17
CA LEU A 427 -19.88 21.54 -0.53
C LEU A 427 -19.34 22.88 -0.05
N GLU A 428 -20.07 23.98 -0.30
CA GLU A 428 -19.64 25.30 0.16
C GLU A 428 -19.54 25.34 1.70
N ASN A 429 -20.50 24.77 2.43
CA ASN A 429 -20.46 24.72 3.89
C ASN A 429 -19.23 23.94 4.38
N HIS A 430 -18.97 22.77 3.81
CA HIS A 430 -17.84 21.92 4.18
C HIS A 430 -16.50 22.61 3.91
N VAL A 431 -16.26 23.04 2.66
CA VAL A 431 -15.03 23.70 2.23
C VAL A 431 -14.76 24.95 3.07
N ARG A 432 -15.79 25.80 3.25
CA ARG A 432 -15.63 27.04 4.03
C ARG A 432 -15.28 26.75 5.47
N THR A 433 -15.90 25.73 6.08
CA THR A 433 -15.64 25.36 7.48
C THR A 433 -14.21 24.87 7.68
N LEU A 434 -13.75 23.91 6.88
CA LEU A 434 -12.40 23.36 6.98
C LEU A 434 -11.32 24.41 6.69
N VAL A 435 -11.42 25.11 5.56
CA VAL A 435 -10.39 26.08 5.14
C VAL A 435 -10.34 27.27 6.11
N THR A 436 -11.49 27.74 6.62
CA THR A 436 -11.51 28.81 7.63
C THR A 436 -10.88 28.35 8.95
N ARG A 437 -11.14 27.12 9.40
CA ARG A 437 -10.57 26.58 10.64
C ARG A 437 -9.05 26.55 10.60
N TYR A 438 -8.49 26.10 9.49
CA TYR A 438 -7.05 25.91 9.30
C TYR A 438 -6.36 27.07 8.58
N LYS A 439 -7.03 28.22 8.46
CA LYS A 439 -6.48 29.42 7.82
C LYS A 439 -5.13 29.80 8.43
N GLY A 440 -4.12 29.95 7.58
CA GLY A 440 -2.74 30.25 7.99
C GLY A 440 -2.01 29.11 8.72
N LYS A 441 -2.65 27.95 8.94
CA LYS A 441 -2.04 26.72 9.47
C LYS A 441 -1.70 25.73 8.35
N ILE A 442 -2.59 25.58 7.37
CA ILE A 442 -2.40 24.73 6.19
C ILE A 442 -2.09 25.63 5.00
N GLY A 443 -0.94 25.41 4.36
CA GLY A 443 -0.44 26.28 3.29
C GLY A 443 -0.86 25.87 1.87
N VAL A 444 -1.28 24.63 1.68
CA VAL A 444 -1.72 24.09 0.39
C VAL A 444 -2.88 23.12 0.60
N TRP A 445 -3.86 23.15 -0.30
CA TRP A 445 -5.02 22.25 -0.29
C TRP A 445 -5.16 21.50 -1.60
N ASP A 446 -5.28 20.18 -1.52
CA ASP A 446 -5.86 19.38 -2.59
C ASP A 446 -7.38 19.65 -2.57
N VAL A 447 -7.84 20.57 -3.42
CA VAL A 447 -9.22 21.08 -3.40
C VAL A 447 -10.20 20.08 -3.99
N VAL A 448 -9.84 19.48 -5.12
CA VAL A 448 -10.59 18.35 -5.69
C VAL A 448 -9.62 17.23 -6.02
N ASN A 449 -10.04 16.00 -5.75
CA ASN A 449 -9.22 14.81 -5.94
C ASN A 449 -9.85 13.87 -6.98
N GLU A 450 -9.04 13.36 -7.90
CA GLU A 450 -9.36 12.25 -8.81
C GLU A 450 -10.62 12.48 -9.66
N VAL A 451 -10.68 13.63 -10.32
CA VAL A 451 -11.83 14.06 -11.12
C VAL A 451 -11.76 13.56 -12.57
N ILE A 452 -10.63 12.99 -12.97
CA ILE A 452 -10.43 12.45 -14.31
C ILE A 452 -10.76 10.95 -14.35
N ASP A 453 -11.48 10.58 -15.39
CA ASP A 453 -11.65 9.21 -15.88
C ASP A 453 -11.39 9.25 -17.38
N GLU A 454 -10.18 8.89 -17.76
CA GLU A 454 -9.70 8.91 -19.13
C GLU A 454 -10.59 8.08 -20.07
N ASN A 455 -11.32 7.10 -19.53
CA ASN A 455 -12.21 6.21 -20.28
C ASN A 455 -13.51 6.89 -20.75
N GLN A 456 -13.80 8.09 -20.25
CA GLN A 456 -14.96 8.87 -20.66
C GLN A 456 -14.66 9.73 -21.90
N PRO A 457 -15.63 9.95 -22.81
CA PRO A 457 -15.42 10.77 -24.01
C PRO A 457 -14.96 12.20 -23.75
N ASP A 458 -15.30 12.76 -22.58
CA ASP A 458 -14.90 14.10 -22.11
C ASP A 458 -13.76 14.05 -21.07
N GLY A 459 -13.27 12.85 -20.74
CA GLY A 459 -12.21 12.62 -19.74
C GLY A 459 -12.63 12.84 -18.29
N LEU A 460 -13.92 13.01 -17.99
CA LEU A 460 -14.40 13.39 -16.65
C LEU A 460 -15.09 12.23 -15.95
N ARG A 461 -14.67 11.95 -14.71
CA ARG A 461 -15.23 10.88 -13.89
C ARG A 461 -16.72 11.05 -13.66
N ARG A 462 -17.49 9.99 -13.90
CA ARG A 462 -18.95 9.92 -13.64
C ARG A 462 -19.24 9.69 -12.14
N SER A 463 -18.77 10.61 -11.31
CA SER A 463 -19.11 10.63 -9.87
C SER A 463 -20.45 11.32 -9.66
N LYS A 464 -21.11 11.06 -8.52
CA LYS A 464 -22.34 11.78 -8.13
C LYS A 464 -22.15 13.31 -8.13
N TRP A 465 -20.94 13.79 -7.83
CA TRP A 465 -20.57 15.20 -7.96
C TRP A 465 -20.78 15.73 -9.39
N TYR A 466 -20.21 15.03 -10.38
CA TYR A 466 -20.27 15.42 -11.78
C TYR A 466 -21.66 15.20 -12.38
N GLU A 467 -22.32 14.09 -12.05
CA GLU A 467 -23.66 13.77 -12.56
C GLU A 467 -24.71 14.81 -12.14
N LEU A 468 -24.63 15.30 -10.90
CA LEU A 468 -25.60 16.26 -10.36
C LEU A 468 -25.26 17.71 -10.68
N THR A 469 -23.97 18.06 -10.83
CA THR A 469 -23.54 19.47 -10.92
C THR A 469 -22.73 19.81 -12.17
N GLY A 470 -22.29 18.83 -12.95
CA GLY A 470 -21.27 19.01 -13.98
C GLY A 470 -19.95 19.47 -13.36
N LEU A 471 -19.33 20.51 -13.91
CA LEU A 471 -18.08 21.10 -13.39
C LEU A 471 -18.31 22.11 -12.24
N ASP A 472 -19.55 22.39 -11.86
CA ASP A 472 -19.83 23.46 -10.90
C ASP A 472 -19.36 23.14 -9.49
N PHE A 473 -19.25 21.86 -9.10
CA PHE A 473 -18.64 21.50 -7.83
C PHE A 473 -17.17 21.91 -7.76
N ILE A 474 -16.39 21.70 -8.84
CA ILE A 474 -14.98 22.10 -8.92
C ILE A 474 -14.87 23.62 -8.78
N ARG A 475 -15.64 24.37 -9.59
CA ARG A 475 -15.66 25.84 -9.54
C ARG A 475 -16.02 26.35 -8.15
N THR A 476 -17.01 25.74 -7.51
CA THR A 476 -17.48 26.13 -6.18
C THR A 476 -16.41 25.86 -5.12
N ALA A 477 -15.81 24.66 -5.12
CA ALA A 477 -14.78 24.30 -4.15
C ALA A 477 -13.58 25.26 -4.20
N PHE A 478 -13.03 25.51 -5.40
CA PHE A 478 -11.90 26.43 -5.57
C PHE A 478 -12.25 27.88 -5.19
N ARG A 479 -13.40 28.39 -5.63
CA ARG A 479 -13.87 29.73 -5.26
C ARG A 479 -13.97 29.87 -3.74
N VAL A 480 -14.65 28.93 -3.07
CA VAL A 480 -14.90 29.00 -1.63
C VAL A 480 -13.61 28.82 -0.82
N ALA A 481 -12.71 27.94 -1.25
CA ALA A 481 -11.40 27.77 -0.64
C ALA A 481 -10.59 29.07 -0.72
N HIS A 482 -10.54 29.71 -1.90
CA HIS A 482 -9.84 30.98 -2.09
C HIS A 482 -10.47 32.12 -1.28
N GLU A 483 -11.80 32.18 -1.19
CA GLU A 483 -12.49 33.17 -0.33
C GLU A 483 -12.14 33.00 1.15
N ALA A 484 -12.05 31.75 1.62
CA ALA A 484 -11.77 31.43 3.01
C ALA A 484 -10.30 31.72 3.39
N ASP A 485 -9.35 31.28 2.56
CA ASP A 485 -7.92 31.57 2.72
C ASP A 485 -7.24 31.92 1.38
N PRO A 486 -7.17 33.21 1.00
CA PRO A 486 -6.52 33.64 -0.23
C PRO A 486 -5.00 33.43 -0.26
N ALA A 487 -4.38 33.08 0.88
CA ALA A 487 -2.94 32.86 0.98
C ALA A 487 -2.55 31.38 0.81
N ALA A 488 -3.52 30.45 0.87
CA ALA A 488 -3.28 29.04 0.65
C ALA A 488 -3.20 28.75 -0.85
N GLU A 489 -2.27 27.86 -1.23
CA GLU A 489 -2.16 27.35 -2.59
C GLU A 489 -3.24 26.31 -2.88
N LEU A 490 -3.93 26.44 -4.01
CA LEU A 490 -5.06 25.58 -4.36
C LEU A 490 -4.71 24.63 -5.51
N VAL A 491 -4.79 23.33 -5.24
CA VAL A 491 -4.31 22.26 -6.12
C VAL A 491 -5.44 21.35 -6.57
N ILE A 492 -5.41 20.94 -7.84
CA ILE A 492 -6.17 19.79 -8.36
C ILE A 492 -5.25 18.56 -8.35
N ASN A 493 -5.64 17.48 -7.67
CA ASN A 493 -4.79 16.30 -7.45
C ASN A 493 -5.38 15.07 -8.15
N ASP A 494 -4.57 14.29 -8.87
CA ASP A 494 -5.01 13.07 -9.56
C ASP A 494 -3.89 12.03 -9.70
N TYR A 495 -4.24 10.75 -9.81
CA TYR A 495 -3.30 9.64 -10.11
C TYR A 495 -3.16 9.41 -11.61
N ASN A 496 -2.16 8.62 -12.03
CA ASN A 496 -1.93 8.23 -13.43
C ASN A 496 -1.75 9.41 -14.41
N THR A 497 -1.45 10.61 -13.92
CA THR A 497 -1.21 11.81 -14.74
C THR A 497 0.04 11.74 -15.61
N GLU A 498 0.88 10.76 -15.36
CA GLU A 498 2.06 10.35 -16.12
C GLU A 498 1.70 9.53 -17.37
N PHE A 499 0.45 9.02 -17.47
CA PHE A 499 -0.05 8.34 -18.66
C PHE A 499 -0.66 9.34 -19.66
N PRO A 500 -0.34 9.25 -20.97
CA PRO A 500 -0.68 10.29 -21.94
C PRO A 500 -2.17 10.67 -22.03
N ARG A 501 -3.08 9.69 -22.05
CA ARG A 501 -4.52 9.95 -22.17
C ARG A 501 -5.06 10.73 -20.98
N LYS A 502 -4.71 10.29 -19.77
CA LYS A 502 -5.15 10.94 -18.52
C LYS A 502 -4.48 12.29 -18.31
N ARG A 503 -3.18 12.41 -18.64
CA ARG A 503 -2.43 13.67 -18.70
C ARG A 503 -3.17 14.73 -19.51
N GLU A 504 -3.56 14.42 -20.75
CA GLU A 504 -4.21 15.39 -21.63
C GLU A 504 -5.62 15.74 -21.19
N ALA A 505 -6.37 14.80 -20.60
CA ALA A 505 -7.67 15.09 -20.02
C ALA A 505 -7.55 16.09 -18.85
N LEU A 506 -6.61 15.86 -17.93
CA LEU A 506 -6.34 16.79 -16.83
C LEU A 506 -5.85 18.14 -17.34
N TYR A 507 -4.90 18.18 -18.29
CA TYR A 507 -4.38 19.42 -18.87
C TYR A 507 -5.52 20.28 -19.43
N LYS A 508 -6.41 19.68 -20.23
CA LYS A 508 -7.56 20.38 -20.84
C LYS A 508 -8.54 20.90 -19.80
N LEU A 509 -8.77 20.13 -18.72
CA LEU A 509 -9.62 20.57 -17.62
C LEU A 509 -9.01 21.79 -16.92
N VAL A 510 -7.72 21.74 -16.58
CA VAL A 510 -7.02 22.85 -15.90
C VAL A 510 -6.96 24.09 -16.79
N GLU A 511 -6.60 23.92 -18.06
CA GLU A 511 -6.60 25.01 -19.06
C GLU A 511 -7.97 25.71 -19.13
N LYS A 512 -9.04 24.91 -19.23
CA LYS A 512 -10.42 25.42 -19.24
C LYS A 512 -10.77 26.19 -17.97
N LEU A 513 -10.53 25.61 -16.79
CA LEU A 513 -10.90 26.23 -15.51
C LEU A 513 -10.08 27.52 -15.26
N LYS A 514 -8.80 27.54 -15.62
CA LYS A 514 -7.99 28.77 -15.56
C LYS A 514 -8.50 29.84 -16.52
N ALA A 515 -8.89 29.47 -17.75
CA ALA A 515 -9.50 30.40 -18.70
C ALA A 515 -10.84 30.98 -18.20
N GLU A 516 -11.56 30.23 -17.35
CA GLU A 516 -12.79 30.68 -16.67
C GLU A 516 -12.52 31.51 -15.39
N GLY A 517 -11.26 31.70 -14.98
CA GLY A 517 -10.87 32.47 -13.80
C GLY A 517 -10.95 31.71 -12.47
N VAL A 518 -11.00 30.37 -12.51
CA VAL A 518 -10.92 29.54 -11.30
C VAL A 518 -9.50 29.64 -10.71
N PRO A 519 -9.34 29.91 -9.39
CA PRO A 519 -8.03 30.12 -8.77
C PRO A 519 -7.29 28.79 -8.56
N ILE A 520 -6.70 28.26 -9.63
CA ILE A 520 -5.86 27.06 -9.60
C ILE A 520 -4.40 27.50 -9.63
N ASP A 521 -3.71 27.27 -8.51
CA ASP A 521 -2.30 27.62 -8.35
C ASP A 521 -1.40 26.46 -8.77
N GLY A 522 -1.83 25.21 -8.52
CA GLY A 522 -1.01 24.03 -8.78
C GLY A 522 -1.77 22.80 -9.28
N VAL A 523 -0.99 21.81 -9.75
CA VAL A 523 -1.46 20.46 -10.11
C VAL A 523 -0.66 19.43 -9.33
N GLY A 524 -1.38 18.54 -8.65
CA GLY A 524 -0.84 17.42 -7.90
C GLY A 524 -0.80 16.15 -8.74
N HIS A 525 0.37 15.54 -8.79
CA HIS A 525 0.64 14.27 -9.45
C HIS A 525 0.89 13.22 -8.36
N GLN A 526 -0.08 12.34 -8.09
CA GLN A 526 0.02 11.37 -6.99
C GLN A 526 1.25 10.46 -7.15
N LEU A 527 1.46 9.92 -8.37
CA LEU A 527 2.55 9.00 -8.71
C LEU A 527 2.57 7.72 -7.85
N HIS A 528 1.43 7.01 -7.80
CA HIS A 528 1.38 5.62 -7.33
C HIS A 528 1.94 4.69 -8.42
N LEU A 529 3.26 4.53 -8.43
CA LEU A 529 3.98 3.85 -9.51
C LEU A 529 4.31 2.41 -9.13
N ASN A 530 4.80 1.66 -10.11
CA ASN A 530 5.47 0.39 -9.86
C ASN A 530 6.94 0.43 -10.28
N ILE A 531 7.62 -0.68 -9.99
CA ILE A 531 9.06 -0.86 -10.17
C ILE A 531 9.52 -0.80 -11.63
N GLU A 532 8.61 -0.86 -12.60
CA GLU A 532 8.93 -0.84 -14.03
C GLU A 532 8.25 0.32 -14.80
N GLN A 533 7.00 0.66 -14.50
CA GLN A 533 6.14 1.51 -15.32
C GLN A 533 5.54 2.70 -14.56
N PRO A 534 5.25 3.81 -15.27
CA PRO A 534 5.73 4.13 -16.62
C PRO A 534 7.21 4.56 -16.61
N PRO A 535 7.93 4.68 -17.74
CA PRO A 535 9.30 5.20 -17.72
C PRO A 535 9.35 6.60 -17.09
N ALA A 536 10.44 6.92 -16.38
CA ALA A 536 10.58 8.22 -15.69
C ALA A 536 10.46 9.43 -16.64
N SER A 537 10.77 9.25 -17.94
CA SER A 537 10.54 10.28 -18.96
C SER A 537 9.07 10.65 -19.14
N ALA A 538 8.12 9.74 -18.89
CA ALA A 538 6.70 10.06 -18.97
C ALA A 538 6.27 11.04 -17.86
N VAL A 539 6.89 10.90 -16.67
CA VAL A 539 6.73 11.85 -15.56
C VAL A 539 7.33 13.21 -15.93
N GLU A 540 8.51 13.23 -16.56
CA GLU A 540 9.15 14.44 -17.06
C GLU A 540 8.27 15.16 -18.10
N ASP A 541 7.74 14.43 -19.09
CA ASP A 541 6.83 14.94 -20.11
C ASP A 541 5.56 15.55 -19.47
N THR A 542 5.04 14.96 -18.38
CA THR A 542 3.90 15.53 -17.64
C THR A 542 4.24 16.88 -17.02
N ILE A 543 5.37 16.97 -16.31
CA ILE A 543 5.77 18.24 -15.67
C ILE A 543 5.98 19.33 -16.73
N GLU A 544 6.66 19.01 -17.83
CA GLU A 544 6.86 19.95 -18.95
C GLU A 544 5.54 20.37 -19.61
N ARG A 545 4.59 19.43 -19.75
CA ARG A 545 3.28 19.71 -20.34
C ARG A 545 2.49 20.73 -19.52
N PHE A 546 2.49 20.61 -18.19
CA PHE A 546 1.76 21.50 -17.30
C PHE A 546 2.48 22.84 -17.03
N ALA A 547 3.82 22.88 -17.12
CA ALA A 547 4.58 24.12 -16.99
C ALA A 547 4.09 25.21 -17.99
N ALA A 548 3.57 24.82 -19.15
CA ALA A 548 2.98 25.73 -20.15
C ALA A 548 1.73 26.49 -19.64
N LEU A 549 1.06 26.00 -18.60
CA LEU A 549 -0.12 26.64 -18.00
C LEU A 549 0.24 27.64 -16.88
N GLY A 550 1.53 27.77 -16.52
CA GLY A 550 1.98 28.65 -15.44
C GLY A 550 1.31 28.33 -14.10
N VAL A 551 1.14 27.05 -13.81
CA VAL A 551 0.80 26.50 -12.49
C VAL A 551 2.07 25.93 -11.86
N ASP A 552 2.06 25.70 -10.55
CA ASP A 552 3.07 24.89 -9.86
C ASP A 552 2.75 23.39 -10.01
N GLN A 553 3.78 22.53 -10.00
CA GLN A 553 3.62 21.07 -10.03
C GLN A 553 4.07 20.51 -8.69
N GLN A 554 3.34 19.54 -8.18
CA GLN A 554 3.67 18.86 -6.93
C GLN A 554 3.54 17.35 -7.12
N VAL A 555 4.53 16.58 -6.70
CA VAL A 555 4.36 15.15 -6.50
C VAL A 555 3.80 14.94 -5.11
N THR A 556 2.64 14.31 -5.01
CA THR A 556 1.80 14.38 -3.80
C THR A 556 1.72 13.08 -3.01
N GLU A 557 1.89 11.92 -3.63
CA GLU A 557 1.60 10.61 -3.01
C GLU A 557 2.56 9.49 -3.50
N LEU A 558 3.84 9.82 -3.72
CA LEU A 558 4.78 8.89 -4.35
C LEU A 558 4.96 7.62 -3.53
N ASP A 559 4.71 6.49 -4.16
CA ASP A 559 5.14 5.17 -3.73
C ASP A 559 5.51 4.31 -4.96
N VAL A 560 6.35 3.30 -4.76
CA VAL A 560 6.84 2.45 -5.87
C VAL A 560 6.63 0.99 -5.52
N SER A 561 5.51 0.44 -5.97
CA SER A 561 5.18 -0.98 -5.79
C SER A 561 6.24 -1.88 -6.40
N VAL A 562 6.67 -2.93 -5.68
CA VAL A 562 7.59 -3.94 -6.21
C VAL A 562 6.94 -4.90 -7.21
N TYR A 563 5.63 -4.80 -7.41
CA TYR A 563 4.86 -5.60 -8.38
C TYR A 563 4.35 -4.78 -9.54
N THR A 564 4.23 -5.43 -10.70
CA THR A 564 3.56 -4.93 -11.90
C THR A 564 2.19 -5.56 -12.15
N ASP A 565 1.73 -6.46 -11.26
CA ASP A 565 0.45 -7.15 -11.39
C ASP A 565 -0.29 -7.33 -10.05
N PHE A 566 -1.53 -7.81 -10.13
CA PHE A 566 -2.44 -8.04 -9.00
C PHE A 566 -2.56 -9.53 -8.62
N VAL A 567 -1.65 -10.39 -9.05
CA VAL A 567 -1.74 -11.85 -8.81
C VAL A 567 -0.52 -12.43 -8.12
N SER A 568 0.65 -11.81 -8.32
CA SER A 568 1.91 -12.26 -7.76
C SER A 568 2.03 -11.87 -6.29
N SER A 569 2.71 -12.69 -5.49
CA SER A 569 3.04 -12.40 -4.09
C SER A 569 4.43 -12.90 -3.76
N TYR A 570 5.10 -12.22 -2.83
CA TYR A 570 6.39 -12.61 -2.28
C TYR A 570 6.23 -12.94 -0.80
N ASP A 571 6.76 -14.08 -0.36
CA ASP A 571 6.89 -14.38 1.08
C ASP A 571 7.94 -13.47 1.73
N THR A 572 8.97 -13.09 0.96
CA THR A 572 10.00 -12.11 1.34
C THR A 572 10.44 -11.34 0.10
N ILE A 573 10.67 -10.03 0.25
CA ILE A 573 11.16 -9.19 -0.86
C ILE A 573 12.67 -9.42 -1.02
N SER A 574 13.11 -9.81 -2.21
CA SER A 574 14.52 -10.13 -2.44
C SER A 574 15.41 -8.87 -2.46
N PRO A 575 16.70 -8.98 -2.08
CA PRO A 575 17.65 -7.88 -2.18
C PRO A 575 17.80 -7.32 -3.61
N GLU A 576 17.65 -8.17 -4.63
CA GLU A 576 17.71 -7.75 -6.04
C GLU A 576 16.51 -6.86 -6.40
N LEU A 577 15.32 -7.20 -5.92
CA LEU A 577 14.11 -6.41 -6.16
C LEU A 577 14.17 -5.06 -5.41
N LEU A 578 14.68 -5.07 -4.18
CA LEU A 578 14.96 -3.83 -3.44
C LEU A 578 16.01 -2.96 -4.15
N ALA A 579 17.05 -3.56 -4.72
CA ALA A 579 18.04 -2.84 -5.52
C ALA A 579 17.39 -2.22 -6.77
N GLN A 580 16.54 -2.97 -7.48
CA GLN A 580 15.78 -2.45 -8.62
C GLN A 580 14.88 -1.28 -8.23
N GLN A 581 14.18 -1.37 -7.11
CA GLN A 581 13.39 -0.25 -6.56
C GLN A 581 14.30 0.94 -6.22
N GLY A 582 15.50 0.71 -5.66
CA GLY A 582 16.48 1.75 -5.42
C GLY A 582 16.88 2.53 -6.69
N HIS A 583 17.15 1.80 -7.78
CA HIS A 583 17.41 2.43 -9.09
C HIS A 583 16.17 3.14 -9.65
N ARG A 584 14.97 2.62 -9.39
CA ARG A 584 13.71 3.26 -9.79
C ARG A 584 13.51 4.61 -9.09
N TYR A 585 13.73 4.68 -7.77
CA TYR A 585 13.71 5.94 -7.03
C TYR A 585 14.76 6.93 -7.55
N LYS A 586 15.97 6.45 -7.88
CA LYS A 586 17.01 7.28 -8.50
C LYS A 586 16.52 7.91 -9.81
N GLU A 587 15.95 7.12 -10.72
CA GLU A 587 15.45 7.62 -12.01
C GLU A 587 14.41 8.73 -11.85
N LEU A 588 13.46 8.54 -10.92
CA LEU A 588 12.41 9.52 -10.61
C LEU A 588 12.99 10.79 -9.98
N PHE A 589 13.87 10.66 -8.98
CA PHE A 589 14.47 11.82 -8.31
C PHE A 589 15.45 12.59 -9.20
N ASP A 590 16.08 11.94 -10.17
CA ASP A 590 16.85 12.61 -11.21
C ASP A 590 15.95 13.51 -12.08
N VAL A 591 14.73 13.06 -12.43
CA VAL A 591 13.72 13.89 -13.11
C VAL A 591 13.32 15.05 -12.23
N PHE A 592 12.94 14.80 -10.97
CA PHE A 592 12.48 15.85 -10.05
C PHE A 592 13.52 16.93 -9.84
N ARG A 593 14.81 16.57 -9.74
CA ARG A 593 15.91 17.54 -9.65
C ARG A 593 16.06 18.40 -10.89
N ARG A 594 15.93 17.82 -12.09
CA ARG A 594 15.96 18.59 -13.35
C ARG A 594 14.77 19.54 -13.46
N GLN A 595 13.61 19.11 -12.97
CA GLN A 595 12.34 19.83 -13.05
C GLN A 595 12.07 20.73 -11.85
N ALA A 596 13.03 20.95 -10.94
CA ALA A 596 12.85 21.72 -9.70
C ALA A 596 12.46 23.21 -9.91
N ALA A 597 12.56 23.73 -11.13
CA ALA A 597 12.06 25.06 -11.48
C ALA A 597 10.53 25.11 -11.69
N HIS A 598 9.91 23.95 -11.93
CA HIS A 598 8.47 23.78 -12.16
C HIS A 598 7.82 22.89 -11.09
N LEU A 599 8.62 22.21 -10.27
CA LEU A 599 8.18 21.25 -9.25
C LEU A 599 8.60 21.72 -7.86
N SER A 600 7.66 22.19 -7.03
CA SER A 600 7.97 22.76 -5.71
C SER A 600 8.07 21.74 -4.57
N SER A 601 7.44 20.57 -4.73
CA SER A 601 7.29 19.59 -3.65
C SER A 601 7.25 18.14 -4.17
N VAL A 602 7.82 17.23 -3.40
CA VAL A 602 7.70 15.77 -3.56
C VAL A 602 7.34 15.15 -2.22
N THR A 603 6.18 14.51 -2.14
CA THR A 603 5.68 13.82 -0.95
C THR A 603 5.64 12.31 -1.23
N VAL A 604 6.25 11.51 -0.34
CA VAL A 604 6.07 10.04 -0.36
C VAL A 604 4.86 9.64 0.47
N TRP A 605 4.09 8.64 0.06
CA TRP A 605 2.83 8.28 0.74
C TRP A 605 3.02 7.34 1.94
N GLY A 606 3.81 7.83 2.89
CA GLY A 606 4.24 7.14 4.10
C GLY A 606 5.76 7.23 4.27
N ALA A 607 6.25 7.24 5.51
CA ALA A 607 7.69 7.32 5.76
C ALA A 607 8.37 5.96 5.60
N SER A 608 7.72 4.88 6.03
CA SER A 608 8.28 3.52 6.11
C SER A 608 7.29 2.47 5.65
N ASP A 609 7.80 1.32 5.22
CA ASP A 609 7.00 0.25 4.61
C ASP A 609 5.86 -0.26 5.52
N ASP A 610 6.02 -0.21 6.84
CA ASP A 610 5.05 -0.70 7.84
C ASP A 610 3.78 0.16 7.95
N VAL A 611 3.81 1.38 7.43
CA VAL A 611 2.66 2.30 7.42
C VAL A 611 2.05 2.46 6.02
N SER A 612 2.55 1.72 5.03
CA SER A 612 2.05 1.83 3.66
C SER A 612 0.66 1.24 3.50
N TRP A 613 -0.25 1.98 2.87
CA TRP A 613 -1.57 1.50 2.46
C TRP A 613 -1.52 0.29 1.51
N LEU A 614 -0.42 0.15 0.76
CA LEU A 614 -0.19 -0.96 -0.18
C LEU A 614 0.01 -2.32 0.49
N GLN A 615 0.06 -2.38 1.83
CA GLN A 615 0.05 -3.63 2.59
C GLN A 615 -1.31 -4.31 2.64
N SER A 616 -2.40 -3.54 2.52
CA SER A 616 -3.77 -4.04 2.72
C SER A 616 -4.71 -3.73 1.55
N PHE A 617 -4.36 -2.79 0.69
CA PHE A 617 -5.16 -2.41 -0.48
C PHE A 617 -4.26 -2.19 -1.71
N PRO A 618 -4.69 -2.57 -2.93
CA PRO A 618 -5.95 -3.26 -3.26
C PRO A 618 -5.92 -4.75 -2.88
N ILE A 619 -4.75 -5.28 -2.50
CA ILE A 619 -4.54 -6.68 -2.13
C ILE A 619 -3.66 -6.72 -0.90
N THR A 620 -4.02 -7.55 0.08
CA THR A 620 -3.19 -7.81 1.25
C THR A 620 -1.95 -8.63 0.88
N ARG A 621 -0.78 -7.99 0.76
CA ARG A 621 0.52 -8.63 0.48
C ARG A 621 1.70 -7.73 0.87
N LEU A 622 2.89 -8.32 1.06
CA LEU A 622 4.14 -7.56 1.23
C LEU A 622 4.45 -6.77 -0.04
N ASN A 623 4.59 -5.45 0.06
CA ASN A 623 4.84 -4.56 -1.09
C ASN A 623 6.14 -3.74 -0.97
N ALA A 624 6.54 -3.39 0.26
CA ALA A 624 7.76 -2.63 0.54
C ALA A 624 7.99 -1.40 -0.38
N PRO A 625 7.05 -0.43 -0.51
CA PRO A 625 7.11 0.57 -1.57
C PRO A 625 7.84 1.87 -1.22
N LEU A 626 8.32 2.04 0.02
CA LEU A 626 8.78 3.32 0.58
C LEU A 626 10.31 3.35 0.84
N PRO A 627 10.90 4.51 1.18
CA PRO A 627 12.35 4.65 1.38
C PRO A 627 12.94 3.91 2.59
N PHE A 628 12.14 3.63 3.62
CA PHE A 628 12.54 2.95 4.85
C PHE A 628 11.75 1.65 5.05
N ASP A 629 12.39 0.63 5.64
CA ASP A 629 11.77 -0.68 5.89
C ASP A 629 10.86 -0.68 7.13
N ASP A 630 10.25 -1.84 7.43
CA ASP A 630 9.37 -2.04 8.59
C ASP A 630 10.08 -1.85 9.95
N GLU A 631 11.41 -1.82 9.96
CA GLU A 631 12.26 -1.54 11.14
C GLU A 631 12.80 -0.09 11.12
N LEU A 632 12.29 0.76 10.23
CA LEU A 632 12.68 2.17 10.07
C LEU A 632 14.12 2.38 9.58
N GLN A 633 14.71 1.39 8.92
CA GLN A 633 16.06 1.46 8.39
C GLN A 633 16.06 1.81 6.89
N ALA A 634 17.11 2.49 6.45
CA ALA A 634 17.23 2.94 5.07
C ALA A 634 17.36 1.76 4.09
N LYS A 635 16.47 1.74 3.09
CA LYS A 635 16.50 0.79 1.97
C LYS A 635 17.36 1.32 0.83
N PRO A 636 17.64 0.51 -0.22
CA PRO A 636 18.19 1.04 -1.46
C PRO A 636 17.37 2.20 -2.05
N ALA A 637 16.04 2.23 -1.86
CA ALA A 637 15.18 3.36 -2.22
C ALA A 637 15.67 4.70 -1.61
N TYR A 638 15.99 4.74 -0.32
CA TYR A 638 16.60 5.91 0.33
C TYR A 638 17.91 6.34 -0.35
N TRP A 639 18.80 5.38 -0.66
CA TRP A 639 20.05 5.69 -1.34
C TRP A 639 19.85 6.14 -2.79
N GLY A 640 18.82 5.66 -3.48
CA GLY A 640 18.43 6.16 -4.79
C GLY A 640 18.05 7.64 -4.75
N ILE A 641 17.47 8.10 -3.65
CA ILE A 641 17.18 9.52 -3.42
C ILE A 641 18.46 10.28 -3.11
N VAL A 642 19.23 9.87 -2.11
CA VAL A 642 20.31 10.69 -1.52
C VAL A 642 21.65 10.56 -2.23
N ASP A 643 22.13 9.33 -2.42
CA ASP A 643 23.46 9.04 -2.93
C ASP A 643 23.43 7.73 -3.74
N PRO A 644 23.14 7.84 -5.05
CA PRO A 644 23.02 6.67 -5.91
C PRO A 644 24.31 5.85 -6.05
N SER A 645 25.46 6.37 -5.62
CA SER A 645 26.72 5.61 -5.62
C SER A 645 26.73 4.47 -4.60
N LYS A 646 25.83 4.51 -3.61
CA LYS A 646 25.63 3.46 -2.60
C LYS A 646 24.61 2.41 -3.01
N LEU A 647 23.96 2.57 -4.16
CA LEU A 647 23.02 1.56 -4.66
C LEU A 647 23.74 0.24 -4.96
N PRO A 648 23.16 -0.90 -4.58
CA PRO A 648 23.61 -2.19 -5.09
C PRO A 648 23.56 -2.19 -6.63
N PRO A 649 24.48 -2.90 -7.30
CA PRO A 649 24.45 -3.04 -8.75
C PRO A 649 23.12 -3.63 -9.22
N LEU A 650 22.50 -3.00 -10.22
CA LEU A 650 21.27 -3.53 -10.79
C LEU A 650 21.56 -4.80 -11.60
N VAL A 651 20.90 -5.90 -11.25
CA VAL A 651 20.91 -7.12 -12.05
C VAL A 651 19.74 -7.02 -13.04
N ARG A 652 20.03 -6.66 -14.29
CA ARG A 652 19.04 -6.58 -15.36
C ARG A 652 18.96 -7.90 -16.11
N GLU A 653 17.84 -8.15 -16.77
CA GLU A 653 17.69 -9.27 -17.70
C GLU A 653 17.43 -8.74 -19.11
N LEU A 654 17.96 -9.44 -20.11
CA LEU A 654 17.76 -9.17 -21.53
C LEU A 654 17.54 -10.49 -22.26
N GLU A 655 16.39 -10.65 -22.89
CA GLU A 655 16.19 -11.80 -23.76
C GLU A 655 16.97 -11.63 -25.07
N ALA A 656 17.55 -12.74 -25.53
CA ALA A 656 18.22 -12.83 -26.81
C ALA A 656 17.55 -13.89 -27.68
N PRO A 657 16.54 -13.48 -28.48
CA PRO A 657 15.91 -14.34 -29.46
C PRO A 657 16.93 -14.98 -30.41
N ALA A 658 16.61 -16.19 -30.89
CA ALA A 658 17.43 -16.88 -31.87
C ALA A 658 17.45 -16.12 -33.22
N ALA A 659 18.62 -15.65 -33.64
CA ALA A 659 18.84 -15.03 -34.96
C ALA A 659 20.34 -15.00 -35.31
N SER A 660 20.68 -14.73 -36.57
CA SER A 660 22.07 -14.60 -37.04
C SER A 660 22.25 -13.38 -37.94
N PRO A 661 22.10 -12.16 -37.39
CA PRO A 661 22.31 -10.93 -38.14
C PRO A 661 23.75 -10.82 -38.66
N VAL A 662 23.91 -10.04 -39.72
CA VAL A 662 25.20 -9.73 -40.33
C VAL A 662 25.83 -8.59 -39.56
N VAL A 663 27.02 -8.81 -39.00
CA VAL A 663 27.77 -7.77 -38.27
C VAL A 663 28.45 -6.82 -39.27
N ASP A 664 27.71 -5.85 -39.79
CA ASP A 664 28.19 -4.83 -40.73
C ASP A 664 27.82 -3.38 -40.34
N GLY A 665 27.14 -3.20 -39.20
CA GLY A 665 26.73 -1.92 -38.65
C GLY A 665 25.43 -1.41 -39.25
N ARG A 666 24.80 -2.14 -40.18
CA ARG A 666 23.44 -1.88 -40.64
C ARG A 666 22.44 -2.52 -39.69
N ARG A 667 21.21 -2.01 -39.68
CA ARG A 667 20.15 -2.61 -38.88
C ARG A 667 19.46 -3.63 -39.76
N ASP A 668 19.78 -4.90 -39.52
CA ASP A 668 19.03 -6.00 -40.09
C ASP A 668 17.61 -6.04 -39.51
N LEU A 669 16.67 -6.59 -40.28
CA LEU A 669 15.25 -6.65 -39.91
C LEU A 669 15.04 -7.38 -38.58
N GLU A 670 15.88 -8.38 -38.28
CA GLU A 670 15.85 -9.14 -37.04
C GLU A 670 16.00 -8.27 -35.80
N TRP A 671 16.66 -7.11 -35.90
CA TRP A 671 16.76 -6.12 -34.81
C TRP A 671 15.52 -5.25 -34.68
N ASP A 672 14.79 -5.03 -35.77
CA ASP A 672 13.58 -4.19 -35.77
C ASP A 672 12.34 -4.92 -35.23
N LEU A 673 12.40 -6.25 -35.08
CA LEU A 673 11.29 -7.03 -34.52
C LEU A 673 11.02 -6.75 -33.05
N LEU A 674 12.01 -6.25 -32.31
CA LEU A 674 11.91 -5.87 -30.90
C LEU A 674 12.42 -4.45 -30.72
N PRO A 675 11.89 -3.69 -29.74
CA PRO A 675 12.46 -2.40 -29.35
C PRO A 675 13.86 -2.57 -28.74
N ASP A 676 14.65 -1.50 -28.78
CA ASP A 676 15.92 -1.46 -28.05
C ASP A 676 15.65 -1.31 -26.55
N VAL A 677 16.31 -2.12 -25.71
CA VAL A 677 16.27 -1.92 -24.26
C VAL A 677 17.08 -0.68 -23.91
N PRO A 678 16.50 0.34 -23.25
CA PRO A 678 17.20 1.58 -23.00
C PRO A 678 18.40 1.38 -22.05
N ILE A 679 19.51 2.01 -22.42
CA ILE A 679 20.62 2.34 -21.53
C ILE A 679 20.35 3.74 -20.96
N ALA A 680 20.80 4.01 -19.73
CA ALA A 680 20.65 5.32 -19.09
C ALA A 680 21.07 6.49 -20.02
N ARG A 681 20.44 7.66 -19.85
CA ARG A 681 20.77 8.90 -20.57
C ARG A 681 21.59 9.83 -19.68
N VAL A 682 22.65 10.43 -20.22
CA VAL A 682 23.45 11.48 -19.55
C VAL A 682 23.65 12.62 -20.54
N GLY A 683 23.02 13.76 -20.28
CA GLY A 683 23.02 14.90 -21.19
C GLY A 683 22.46 14.54 -22.58
N ASP A 684 23.27 14.76 -23.60
CA ASP A 684 22.94 14.47 -25.00
C ASP A 684 23.23 13.04 -25.44
N VAL A 685 23.85 12.22 -24.57
CA VAL A 685 24.21 10.84 -24.86
C VAL A 685 23.15 9.90 -24.28
N ALA A 686 22.55 9.09 -25.15
CA ALA A 686 21.65 8.00 -24.78
C ALA A 686 21.94 6.79 -25.67
N ALA A 687 21.61 5.58 -25.23
CA ALA A 687 21.74 4.40 -26.08
C ALA A 687 20.66 3.37 -25.81
N GLY A 688 20.44 2.48 -26.76
CA GLY A 688 19.64 1.26 -26.59
C GLY A 688 20.49 0.02 -26.88
N VAL A 689 20.18 -1.10 -26.23
CA VAL A 689 20.86 -2.40 -26.40
C VAL A 689 19.89 -3.50 -26.83
N GLN A 690 20.36 -4.39 -27.70
CA GLN A 690 19.70 -5.66 -27.98
C GLN A 690 20.72 -6.80 -28.07
N ALA A 691 20.23 -8.03 -27.90
CA ALA A 691 21.00 -9.25 -28.12
C ALA A 691 20.25 -10.27 -28.98
N ARG A 692 20.99 -11.09 -29.72
CA ARG A 692 20.50 -12.30 -30.41
C ARG A 692 21.43 -13.46 -30.16
N THR A 693 20.90 -14.67 -30.19
CA THR A 693 21.68 -15.89 -29.94
C THR A 693 21.71 -16.81 -31.14
N SER A 694 22.83 -17.51 -31.34
CA SER A 694 22.98 -18.58 -32.33
C SER A 694 24.04 -19.58 -31.89
N ALA A 695 24.18 -20.67 -32.64
CA ALA A 695 25.31 -21.60 -32.45
C ALA A 695 26.70 -20.94 -32.59
N LYS A 696 26.81 -19.76 -33.23
CA LYS A 696 28.08 -19.03 -33.39
C LYS A 696 28.43 -18.16 -32.17
N GLY A 697 27.48 -17.92 -31.27
CA GLY A 697 27.65 -17.02 -30.12
C GLY A 697 26.54 -15.97 -30.02
N ARG A 698 26.84 -14.91 -29.26
CA ARG A 698 25.94 -13.80 -28.97
C ARG A 698 26.19 -12.63 -29.92
N TYR A 699 25.18 -12.25 -30.68
CA TYR A 699 25.18 -10.97 -31.38
C TYR A 699 24.65 -9.90 -30.44
N VAL A 700 25.30 -8.75 -30.40
CA VAL A 700 24.88 -7.60 -29.60
C VAL A 700 24.85 -6.37 -30.49
N LEU A 701 23.85 -5.52 -30.27
CA LEU A 701 23.67 -4.24 -30.93
C LEU A 701 23.59 -3.14 -29.88
N ALA A 702 24.23 -2.01 -30.16
CA ALA A 702 24.03 -0.75 -29.44
C ALA A 702 23.65 0.35 -30.43
N GLU A 703 22.49 0.96 -30.23
CA GLU A 703 22.04 2.15 -30.97
C GLU A 703 22.34 3.39 -30.12
N VAL A 704 23.37 4.16 -30.47
CA VAL A 704 23.80 5.33 -29.69
C VAL A 704 23.25 6.61 -30.31
N ARG A 705 22.55 7.39 -29.50
CA ARG A 705 22.19 8.78 -29.76
C ARG A 705 23.25 9.67 -29.14
N ASP A 706 23.82 10.53 -29.95
CA ASP A 706 24.89 11.45 -29.57
C ASP A 706 24.95 12.58 -30.60
N THR A 707 24.68 13.81 -30.12
CA THR A 707 24.66 15.04 -30.93
C THR A 707 26.02 15.71 -31.01
N THR A 708 27.03 15.23 -30.27
CA THR A 708 28.37 15.80 -30.14
C THR A 708 29.47 14.81 -30.57
N PRO A 709 29.49 14.36 -31.84
CA PRO A 709 30.34 13.25 -32.26
C PRO A 709 31.84 13.56 -32.17
N ALA A 710 32.58 12.75 -31.41
CA ALA A 710 34.04 12.80 -31.31
C ALA A 710 34.70 11.50 -31.81
N LYS A 711 36.02 11.55 -32.07
CA LYS A 711 36.75 10.38 -32.58
C LYS A 711 36.96 9.33 -31.50
N GLY A 712 37.01 9.73 -30.22
CA GLY A 712 37.18 8.85 -29.07
C GLY A 712 35.93 8.09 -28.65
N ASP A 713 34.76 8.41 -29.21
CA ASP A 713 33.50 7.77 -28.83
C ASP A 713 33.55 6.29 -29.17
N ARG A 714 33.12 5.48 -28.20
CA ARG A 714 33.24 4.03 -28.28
C ARG A 714 32.16 3.32 -27.50
N VAL A 715 31.82 2.14 -28.01
CA VAL A 715 31.01 1.15 -27.30
C VAL A 715 31.90 -0.02 -26.93
N THR A 716 31.82 -0.46 -25.68
CA THR A 716 32.47 -1.67 -25.20
C THR A 716 31.41 -2.70 -24.85
N PHE A 717 31.42 -3.83 -25.54
CA PHE A 717 30.65 -5.01 -25.19
C PHE A 717 31.51 -5.99 -24.41
N THR A 718 31.03 -6.49 -23.29
CA THR A 718 31.68 -7.53 -22.48
C THR A 718 30.70 -8.67 -22.30
N VAL A 719 31.09 -9.90 -22.66
CA VAL A 719 30.31 -11.11 -22.38
C VAL A 719 31.18 -12.09 -21.60
N ASP A 720 30.79 -12.46 -20.38
CA ASP A 720 31.54 -13.32 -19.46
C ASP A 720 33.04 -12.92 -19.36
N GLY A 721 33.30 -11.63 -19.22
CA GLY A 721 34.65 -11.05 -19.13
C GLY A 721 35.39 -10.88 -20.47
N VAL A 722 34.86 -11.41 -21.58
CA VAL A 722 35.44 -11.22 -22.93
C VAL A 722 34.99 -9.88 -23.50
N GLN A 723 35.93 -8.96 -23.73
CA GLN A 723 35.65 -7.60 -24.19
C GLN A 723 35.82 -7.40 -25.71
N ARG A 724 34.97 -6.55 -26.26
CA ARG A 724 35.05 -5.98 -27.62
C ARG A 724 34.82 -4.48 -27.54
N VAL A 725 35.87 -3.71 -27.78
CA VAL A 725 35.82 -2.24 -27.86
C VAL A 725 35.68 -1.84 -29.32
N VAL A 726 34.68 -1.01 -29.63
CA VAL A 726 34.37 -0.57 -30.99
C VAL A 726 34.28 0.95 -31.00
N THR A 727 35.13 1.58 -31.79
CA THR A 727 35.09 3.03 -32.03
C THR A 727 34.07 3.36 -33.12
N ARG A 728 33.75 4.64 -33.32
CA ARG A 728 32.90 5.08 -34.45
C ARG A 728 33.39 4.64 -35.84
N SER A 729 34.67 4.30 -35.96
CA SER A 729 35.29 3.77 -37.20
C SER A 729 35.20 2.25 -37.36
N GLY A 730 34.64 1.52 -36.40
CA GLY A 730 34.52 0.06 -36.43
C GLY A 730 35.74 -0.70 -35.86
N GLY A 731 35.74 -2.02 -35.99
CA GLY A 731 36.81 -2.92 -35.51
C GLY A 731 36.80 -4.31 -36.19
N VAL A 732 37.62 -5.25 -35.71
CA VAL A 732 37.64 -6.64 -36.25
C VAL A 732 36.54 -7.46 -35.59
N LYS A 733 35.61 -8.03 -36.39
CA LYS A 733 34.38 -8.72 -35.94
C LYS A 733 33.42 -7.84 -35.14
N ALA A 734 33.51 -6.54 -35.35
CA ALA A 734 32.56 -5.55 -34.86
C ALA A 734 32.48 -4.41 -35.87
N ALA A 735 31.28 -3.94 -36.15
CA ALA A 735 31.07 -2.90 -37.14
C ALA A 735 30.39 -1.70 -36.50
N ALA A 736 30.74 -0.51 -36.99
CA ALA A 736 30.11 0.73 -36.58
C ALA A 736 29.65 1.52 -37.79
N ARG A 737 28.48 2.15 -37.69
CA ARG A 737 27.93 2.98 -38.78
C ARG A 737 27.29 4.23 -38.20
N ARG A 738 27.47 5.37 -38.89
CA ARG A 738 26.78 6.61 -38.54
C ARG A 738 25.28 6.48 -38.78
N THR A 739 24.50 7.09 -37.90
CA THR A 739 23.05 7.26 -38.03
C THR A 739 22.70 8.73 -37.97
N ASP A 740 21.46 9.10 -38.29
CA ASP A 740 21.02 10.50 -38.34
C ASP A 740 21.09 11.18 -36.97
N ARG A 741 21.14 10.40 -35.89
CA ARG A 741 21.14 10.88 -34.49
C ARG A 741 22.36 10.43 -33.68
N GLY A 742 23.36 9.79 -34.32
CA GLY A 742 24.54 9.27 -33.62
C GLY A 742 25.25 8.17 -34.40
N TYR A 743 25.34 6.98 -33.81
CA TYR A 743 26.00 5.82 -34.43
C TYR A 743 25.48 4.48 -33.88
N ARG A 744 25.55 3.44 -34.71
CA ARG A 744 25.20 2.06 -34.36
C ARG A 744 26.45 1.21 -34.28
N VAL A 745 26.47 0.28 -33.35
CA VAL A 745 27.55 -0.70 -33.20
C VAL A 745 26.98 -2.10 -33.09
N GLU A 746 27.57 -3.04 -33.83
CA GLU A 746 27.27 -4.47 -33.75
C GLU A 746 28.52 -5.28 -33.45
N ALA A 747 28.39 -6.37 -32.70
CA ALA A 747 29.48 -7.31 -32.44
C ALA A 747 28.98 -8.74 -32.26
N LEU A 748 29.84 -9.72 -32.59
CA LEU A 748 29.66 -11.13 -32.24
C LEU A 748 30.64 -11.53 -31.13
N LEU A 749 30.11 -11.99 -30.00
CA LEU A 749 30.83 -12.46 -28.82
C LEU A 749 30.52 -13.93 -28.53
N PRO A 750 31.26 -14.59 -27.62
CA PRO A 750 30.91 -15.94 -27.13
C PRO A 750 29.48 -16.01 -26.55
N ALA A 751 28.93 -17.22 -26.41
CA ALA A 751 27.55 -17.46 -25.98
C ALA A 751 27.28 -17.22 -24.48
N GLY A 752 28.11 -16.43 -23.81
CA GLY A 752 27.98 -16.16 -22.37
C GLY A 752 26.68 -15.49 -21.96
N SER A 753 26.45 -15.43 -20.65
CA SER A 753 25.23 -14.88 -20.06
C SER A 753 25.42 -13.50 -19.48
N ASP A 754 26.59 -13.13 -18.98
CA ASP A 754 26.80 -11.85 -18.32
C ASP A 754 27.22 -10.80 -19.33
N LEU A 755 26.29 -9.93 -19.72
CA LEU A 755 26.52 -8.85 -20.68
C LEU A 755 26.70 -7.52 -19.96
N LYS A 756 27.78 -6.81 -20.32
CA LYS A 756 27.97 -5.39 -20.02
C LYS A 756 28.18 -4.62 -21.30
N VAL A 757 27.40 -3.55 -21.49
CA VAL A 757 27.54 -2.58 -22.57
C VAL A 757 27.91 -1.24 -21.97
N THR A 758 28.99 -0.62 -22.43
CA THR A 758 29.43 0.70 -21.96
C THR A 758 29.63 1.61 -23.15
N VAL A 759 28.92 2.74 -23.16
CA VAL A 759 29.08 3.81 -24.14
C VAL A 759 29.87 4.92 -23.45
N ARG A 760 30.99 5.31 -24.04
CA ARG A 760 31.82 6.42 -23.57
C ARG A 760 31.91 7.46 -24.66
N ASP A 761 31.49 8.67 -24.30
CA ASP A 761 31.69 9.88 -25.05
C ASP A 761 32.99 10.58 -24.60
N GLU A 762 33.72 11.18 -25.54
CA GLU A 762 34.97 11.89 -25.24
C GLU A 762 34.74 13.18 -24.43
N GLY A 763 33.52 13.74 -24.47
CA GLY A 763 33.08 14.88 -23.66
C GLY A 763 32.83 14.58 -22.17
N GLY A 764 32.99 13.32 -21.75
CA GLY A 764 32.95 12.92 -20.34
C GLY A 764 31.69 12.16 -19.92
N ALA A 765 30.69 12.01 -20.80
CA ALA A 765 29.52 11.19 -20.52
C ALA A 765 29.87 9.69 -20.65
N GLU A 766 29.49 8.90 -19.63
CA GLU A 766 29.58 7.44 -19.64
C GLU A 766 28.24 6.86 -19.21
N ILE A 767 27.66 6.00 -20.06
CA ILE A 767 26.44 5.28 -19.75
C ILE A 767 26.70 3.78 -19.90
N ALA A 768 26.11 2.98 -19.03
CA ALA A 768 26.33 1.54 -19.04
C ALA A 768 25.04 0.75 -18.76
N TRP A 769 24.96 -0.41 -19.39
CA TRP A 769 23.98 -1.44 -19.11
C TRP A 769 24.72 -2.70 -18.65
N THR A 770 24.27 -3.35 -17.59
CA THR A 770 24.83 -4.61 -17.11
C THR A 770 23.68 -5.53 -16.73
N GLY A 771 23.74 -6.78 -17.15
CA GLY A 771 22.68 -7.74 -16.90
C GLY A 771 22.97 -9.13 -17.46
N LYS A 772 22.05 -10.04 -17.18
CA LYS A 772 22.05 -11.40 -17.69
C LYS A 772 21.30 -11.47 -19.02
N VAL A 773 21.81 -12.29 -19.92
CA VAL A 773 21.22 -12.53 -21.23
C VAL A 773 20.72 -13.97 -21.31
N THR A 774 19.41 -14.12 -21.42
CA THR A 774 18.74 -15.41 -21.55
C THR A 774 18.49 -15.72 -23.02
N ALA A 775 18.59 -16.99 -23.40
CA ALA A 775 18.24 -17.39 -24.77
C ALA A 775 16.71 -17.50 -24.88
N ALA A 776 16.14 -16.92 -25.93
CA ALA A 776 14.73 -17.02 -26.24
C ALA A 776 14.51 -17.62 -27.64
N PRO A 777 13.34 -18.23 -27.92
CA PRO A 777 12.96 -18.61 -29.28
C PRO A 777 13.04 -17.43 -30.26
N ALA A 778 13.15 -17.72 -31.56
CA ALA A 778 13.11 -16.67 -32.57
C ALA A 778 11.74 -15.97 -32.56
N VAL A 779 11.73 -14.63 -32.63
CA VAL A 779 10.50 -13.86 -32.81
C VAL A 779 9.92 -14.22 -34.18
N GLN A 780 8.70 -14.75 -34.20
CA GLN A 780 8.03 -15.08 -35.45
C GLN A 780 7.53 -13.81 -36.15
N MET A 781 7.60 -13.84 -37.48
CA MET A 781 7.20 -12.72 -38.33
C MET A 781 6.37 -13.23 -39.49
N THR A 782 5.31 -12.49 -39.84
CA THR A 782 4.55 -12.66 -41.07
C THR A 782 4.38 -11.34 -41.79
N THR A 783 3.70 -11.35 -42.94
CA THR A 783 3.42 -10.13 -43.69
C THR A 783 1.96 -9.99 -44.07
N ALA A 784 1.43 -8.77 -43.97
CA ALA A 784 0.08 -8.45 -44.40
C ALA A 784 0.08 -7.87 -45.83
N ALA A 785 -0.75 -8.41 -46.71
CA ALA A 785 -0.90 -7.88 -48.08
C ALA A 785 -1.80 -6.63 -48.11
N HIS A 786 -1.48 -5.65 -48.94
CA HIS A 786 -2.28 -4.42 -49.08
C HIS A 786 -3.54 -4.67 -49.94
N ARG A 787 -4.65 -5.02 -49.28
CA ARG A 787 -5.96 -5.29 -49.88
C ARG A 787 -7.04 -5.35 -48.81
N ALA A 788 -8.24 -4.84 -49.09
CA ALA A 788 -9.41 -5.10 -48.26
C ALA A 788 -10.15 -6.37 -48.73
N PRO A 789 -10.34 -7.38 -47.85
CA PRO A 789 -11.29 -8.47 -48.06
C PRO A 789 -12.72 -8.03 -47.72
N VAL A 790 -13.72 -8.85 -48.05
CA VAL A 790 -15.05 -8.75 -47.46
C VAL A 790 -15.01 -9.49 -46.11
N VAL A 791 -15.65 -8.92 -45.08
CA VAL A 791 -15.77 -9.56 -43.75
C VAL A 791 -17.19 -10.10 -43.64
N ASP A 792 -17.39 -11.36 -44.03
CA ASP A 792 -18.70 -12.01 -44.04
C ASP A 792 -18.67 -13.48 -43.54
N GLY A 793 -17.49 -13.95 -43.10
CA GLY A 793 -17.27 -15.30 -42.61
C GLY A 793 -17.08 -16.32 -43.74
N VAL A 794 -16.88 -15.86 -44.98
CA VAL A 794 -16.61 -16.69 -46.16
C VAL A 794 -15.24 -16.35 -46.73
N VAL A 795 -14.37 -17.36 -46.82
CA VAL A 795 -13.00 -17.17 -47.29
C VAL A 795 -12.96 -16.72 -48.75
N ASP A 796 -12.72 -15.43 -48.94
CA ASP A 796 -12.51 -14.78 -50.23
C ASP A 796 -11.24 -15.24 -50.96
N ARG A 797 -11.28 -15.18 -52.30
CA ARG A 797 -10.09 -15.36 -53.15
C ARG A 797 -8.98 -14.35 -52.86
N ALA A 798 -9.33 -13.19 -52.31
CA ALA A 798 -8.35 -12.17 -51.94
C ALA A 798 -7.28 -12.76 -51.02
N TRP A 799 -7.69 -13.55 -50.01
CA TRP A 799 -6.83 -14.15 -48.98
C TRP A 799 -5.69 -15.01 -49.55
N ALA A 800 -5.82 -15.54 -50.76
CA ALA A 800 -4.76 -16.31 -51.41
C ALA A 800 -3.46 -15.49 -51.65
N ALA A 801 -3.54 -14.16 -51.64
CA ALA A 801 -2.38 -13.27 -51.78
C ALA A 801 -1.59 -13.08 -50.48
N ALA A 802 -2.15 -13.44 -49.32
CA ALA A 802 -1.50 -13.31 -48.02
C ALA A 802 -0.83 -14.65 -47.60
N PRO A 803 0.39 -14.60 -47.02
CA PRO A 803 1.03 -15.79 -46.44
C PRO A 803 0.17 -16.43 -45.35
N GLU A 804 0.15 -17.76 -45.30
CA GLU A 804 -0.48 -18.54 -44.24
C GLU A 804 0.51 -18.80 -43.10
N ILE A 805 0.14 -18.42 -41.89
CA ILE A 805 0.78 -18.86 -40.64
C ILE A 805 -0.13 -19.85 -39.91
N ARG A 806 0.40 -20.51 -38.87
CA ARG A 806 -0.34 -21.49 -38.08
C ARG A 806 -0.06 -21.32 -36.61
N THR A 807 -1.09 -21.46 -35.78
CA THR A 807 -0.90 -21.63 -34.34
C THR A 807 -0.24 -22.98 -34.08
N GLY A 808 0.63 -23.02 -33.07
CA GLY A 808 1.41 -24.22 -32.73
C GLY A 808 2.18 -24.14 -31.42
N THR A 809 2.15 -23.00 -30.74
CA THR A 809 2.78 -22.79 -29.44
C THR A 809 1.73 -23.03 -28.36
N TRP A 810 1.76 -24.22 -27.73
CA TRP A 810 0.77 -24.58 -26.71
C TRP A 810 1.07 -23.88 -25.38
N ILE A 811 0.09 -23.14 -24.86
CA ILE A 811 0.16 -22.47 -23.54
C ILE A 811 -0.71 -23.18 -22.50
N GLN A 812 -1.65 -24.02 -22.94
CA GLN A 812 -2.43 -24.92 -22.12
C GLN A 812 -2.72 -26.19 -22.93
N GLY A 813 -2.52 -27.36 -22.32
CA GLY A 813 -2.64 -28.65 -23.02
C GLY A 813 -1.53 -28.89 -24.04
N THR A 814 -1.65 -29.95 -24.83
CA THR A 814 -0.67 -30.34 -25.86
C THR A 814 -1.31 -30.70 -27.21
N SER A 815 -2.64 -30.60 -27.30
CA SER A 815 -3.44 -30.92 -28.46
C SER A 815 -4.84 -30.32 -28.30
N GLY A 816 -5.50 -30.00 -29.41
CA GLY A 816 -6.83 -29.37 -29.42
C GLY A 816 -7.06 -28.60 -30.71
N ALA A 817 -7.95 -27.60 -30.65
CA ALA A 817 -8.21 -26.67 -31.75
C ALA A 817 -6.95 -25.93 -32.22
N THR A 818 -6.80 -25.72 -33.53
CA THR A 818 -5.68 -24.97 -34.14
C THR A 818 -6.18 -24.14 -35.31
N ALA A 819 -5.47 -23.06 -35.66
CA ALA A 819 -5.86 -22.17 -36.76
C ALA A 819 -4.81 -22.03 -37.84
N LYS A 820 -5.28 -21.90 -39.09
CA LYS A 820 -4.52 -21.29 -40.19
C LYS A 820 -4.89 -19.82 -40.27
N VAL A 821 -3.90 -18.94 -40.16
CA VAL A 821 -4.13 -17.50 -40.07
C VAL A 821 -3.49 -16.75 -41.24
N ARG A 822 -4.17 -15.71 -41.73
CA ARG A 822 -3.68 -14.80 -42.78
C ARG A 822 -3.99 -13.37 -42.39
N THR A 823 -3.14 -12.43 -42.78
CA THR A 823 -3.33 -11.01 -42.50
C THR A 823 -3.29 -10.16 -43.77
N MET A 824 -4.07 -9.09 -43.78
CA MET A 824 -4.10 -8.06 -44.82
C MET A 824 -4.27 -6.68 -44.19
N TRP A 825 -4.08 -5.63 -44.97
CA TRP A 825 -4.33 -4.28 -44.48
C TRP A 825 -4.84 -3.36 -45.61
N ASN A 826 -5.58 -2.33 -45.24
CA ASN A 826 -5.98 -1.22 -46.12
C ASN A 826 -6.34 0.00 -45.27
N GLY A 827 -5.84 1.19 -45.63
CA GLY A 827 -6.03 2.40 -44.83
C GLY A 827 -5.48 2.20 -43.43
N SER A 828 -6.28 2.45 -42.40
CA SER A 828 -5.96 2.21 -40.99
C SER A 828 -6.45 0.87 -40.46
N THR A 829 -6.84 -0.07 -41.32
CA THR A 829 -7.47 -1.33 -40.91
C THR A 829 -6.55 -2.52 -41.14
N LEU A 830 -6.31 -3.31 -40.10
CA LEU A 830 -5.73 -4.66 -40.17
C LEU A 830 -6.86 -5.68 -40.31
N TYR A 831 -6.76 -6.56 -41.29
CA TYR A 831 -7.69 -7.66 -41.49
C TYR A 831 -7.04 -8.99 -41.13
N VAL A 832 -7.76 -9.84 -40.42
CA VAL A 832 -7.30 -11.15 -39.98
C VAL A 832 -8.32 -12.21 -40.36
N LEU A 833 -7.85 -13.27 -41.02
CA LEU A 833 -8.61 -14.48 -41.29
C LEU A 833 -8.03 -15.61 -40.44
N ALA A 834 -8.85 -16.27 -39.64
CA ALA A 834 -8.51 -17.50 -38.94
C ALA A 834 -9.44 -18.64 -39.37
N GLN A 835 -8.88 -19.71 -39.94
CA GLN A 835 -9.60 -20.94 -40.25
C GLN A 835 -9.25 -21.97 -39.18
N VAL A 836 -10.16 -22.16 -38.24
CA VAL A 836 -9.99 -23.03 -37.07
C VAL A 836 -10.43 -24.45 -37.42
N ARG A 837 -9.59 -25.42 -37.05
CA ARG A 837 -9.94 -26.84 -37.07
C ARG A 837 -10.27 -27.25 -35.65
N ASP A 838 -11.53 -27.58 -35.43
CA ASP A 838 -12.08 -28.00 -34.15
C ASP A 838 -13.33 -28.87 -34.40
N PRO A 839 -13.29 -30.17 -34.08
CA PRO A 839 -14.44 -31.05 -34.26
C PRO A 839 -15.52 -30.91 -33.18
N ALA A 840 -15.27 -30.19 -32.07
CA ALA A 840 -16.12 -30.21 -30.88
C ALA A 840 -16.33 -28.80 -30.29
N LEU A 841 -17.23 -28.03 -30.91
CA LEU A 841 -17.51 -26.64 -30.51
C LEU A 841 -18.33 -26.56 -29.21
N SER A 842 -17.91 -25.67 -28.32
CA SER A 842 -18.50 -25.41 -27.02
C SER A 842 -18.40 -23.93 -26.65
N GLU A 843 -19.53 -23.39 -26.21
CA GLU A 843 -19.67 -22.01 -25.74
C GLU A 843 -20.38 -21.96 -24.37
N GLU A 844 -20.31 -23.05 -23.61
CA GLU A 844 -21.08 -23.23 -22.37
C GLU A 844 -20.50 -22.47 -21.17
N SER A 845 -19.19 -22.15 -21.16
CA SER A 845 -18.59 -21.39 -20.07
C SER A 845 -19.19 -19.99 -19.99
N ALA A 846 -19.44 -19.51 -18.78
CA ALA A 846 -19.81 -18.11 -18.54
C ALA A 846 -18.65 -17.14 -18.86
N ASN A 847 -17.41 -17.64 -18.86
CA ASN A 847 -16.21 -16.87 -19.14
C ASN A 847 -15.87 -16.91 -20.63
N PRO A 848 -15.84 -15.78 -21.35
CA PRO A 848 -15.58 -15.76 -22.79
C PRO A 848 -14.22 -16.35 -23.19
N TRP A 849 -13.19 -16.21 -22.34
CA TRP A 849 -11.84 -16.76 -22.61
C TRP A 849 -11.74 -18.28 -22.41
N GLU A 850 -12.80 -18.92 -21.92
CA GLU A 850 -12.89 -20.38 -21.80
C GLU A 850 -13.76 -21.04 -22.87
N GLN A 851 -14.28 -20.26 -23.81
CA GLN A 851 -15.11 -20.73 -24.93
C GLN A 851 -14.26 -20.98 -26.18
N ASP A 852 -14.75 -21.80 -27.10
CA ASP A 852 -14.12 -21.98 -28.41
C ASP A 852 -14.11 -20.66 -29.19
N SER A 853 -12.91 -20.11 -29.32
CA SER A 853 -12.72 -18.76 -29.81
C SER A 853 -11.34 -18.53 -30.39
N VAL A 854 -11.25 -17.52 -31.25
CA VAL A 854 -9.99 -16.91 -31.70
C VAL A 854 -9.79 -15.61 -30.94
N GLU A 855 -8.63 -15.43 -30.35
CA GLU A 855 -8.17 -14.15 -29.81
C GLU A 855 -7.08 -13.57 -30.70
N ILE A 856 -7.19 -12.29 -31.04
CA ILE A 856 -6.25 -11.56 -31.87
C ILE A 856 -5.65 -10.45 -31.02
N PHE A 857 -4.33 -10.41 -30.95
CA PHE A 857 -3.57 -9.41 -30.19
C PHE A 857 -2.86 -8.48 -31.16
N VAL A 858 -2.99 -7.17 -30.97
CA VAL A 858 -2.39 -6.15 -31.85
C VAL A 858 -1.77 -5.05 -31.01
N ASP A 859 -0.48 -4.82 -31.23
CA ASP A 859 0.30 -3.71 -30.66
C ASP A 859 0.69 -2.83 -31.87
N PRO A 860 -0.01 -1.70 -32.10
CA PRO A 860 0.20 -0.89 -33.29
C PRO A 860 1.60 -0.28 -33.40
N GLY A 861 2.25 -0.04 -32.25
CA GLY A 861 3.58 0.55 -32.15
C GLY A 861 4.73 -0.46 -32.21
N ASN A 862 4.43 -1.76 -32.06
CA ASN A 862 5.40 -2.81 -31.78
C ASN A 862 6.28 -2.47 -30.55
N GLY A 863 5.65 -1.92 -29.51
CA GLY A 863 6.26 -1.45 -28.27
C GLY A 863 6.78 -2.57 -27.35
N LYS A 864 6.20 -3.78 -27.39
CA LYS A 864 6.66 -4.97 -26.63
C LYS A 864 6.82 -4.71 -25.11
N THR A 865 5.83 -4.07 -24.53
CA THR A 865 5.75 -3.68 -23.11
C THR A 865 5.23 -4.81 -22.23
N LYS A 866 5.74 -4.86 -20.98
CA LYS A 866 5.18 -5.70 -19.90
C LYS A 866 3.92 -5.04 -19.32
N GLY A 867 2.85 -5.05 -20.10
CA GLY A 867 1.65 -4.25 -19.88
C GLY A 867 1.12 -3.74 -21.22
N TYR A 868 -0.18 -3.50 -21.30
CA TYR A 868 -0.77 -2.88 -22.49
C TYR A 868 -0.62 -1.36 -22.40
N ASP A 869 -0.11 -0.75 -23.46
CA ASP A 869 -0.20 0.69 -23.69
C ASP A 869 -1.63 1.08 -24.16
N ASP A 870 -1.90 2.39 -24.29
CA ASP A 870 -3.24 2.93 -24.61
C ASP A 870 -3.82 2.45 -25.96
N ASP A 871 -3.01 1.88 -26.85
CA ASP A 871 -3.42 1.44 -28.18
C ASP A 871 -3.27 -0.06 -28.46
N ASP A 872 -2.82 -0.83 -27.47
CA ASP A 872 -2.73 -2.28 -27.55
C ASP A 872 -4.11 -2.95 -27.41
N GLY A 873 -4.45 -3.92 -28.25
CA GLY A 873 -5.79 -4.52 -28.26
C GLY A 873 -5.79 -6.04 -28.21
N GLN A 874 -6.70 -6.62 -27.41
CA GLN A 874 -7.09 -8.03 -27.45
C GLN A 874 -8.53 -8.15 -27.97
N TYR A 875 -8.70 -8.86 -29.08
CA TYR A 875 -9.99 -9.03 -29.77
C TYR A 875 -10.36 -10.51 -29.82
N ARG A 876 -11.40 -10.92 -29.09
CA ARG A 876 -11.88 -12.30 -29.03
C ARG A 876 -13.18 -12.47 -29.81
N ILE A 877 -13.20 -13.45 -30.71
CA ILE A 877 -14.36 -13.82 -31.53
C ILE A 877 -14.61 -15.32 -31.36
N SER A 878 -15.78 -15.69 -30.83
CA SER A 878 -16.17 -17.10 -30.71
C SER A 878 -16.64 -17.69 -32.05
N PHE A 879 -16.76 -19.02 -32.12
CA PHE A 879 -17.29 -19.70 -33.32
C PHE A 879 -18.72 -19.26 -33.70
N SER A 880 -19.50 -18.73 -32.76
CA SER A 880 -20.86 -18.20 -32.99
C SER A 880 -20.85 -16.74 -33.45
N GLY A 881 -19.68 -16.08 -33.45
CA GLY A 881 -19.50 -14.68 -33.81
C GLY A 881 -19.64 -13.72 -32.64
N ARG A 882 -19.72 -14.22 -31.39
CA ARG A 882 -19.74 -13.36 -30.21
C ARG A 882 -18.40 -12.66 -30.06
N GLN A 883 -18.45 -11.34 -29.93
CA GLN A 883 -17.28 -10.51 -29.72
C GLN A 883 -17.11 -10.19 -28.23
N THR A 884 -15.89 -10.32 -27.74
CA THR A 884 -15.44 -9.70 -26.49
C THR A 884 -14.08 -9.09 -26.74
N VAL A 885 -13.81 -7.95 -26.11
CA VAL A 885 -12.50 -7.30 -26.20
C VAL A 885 -11.91 -7.22 -24.80
N GLY A 886 -10.60 -7.27 -24.73
CA GLY A 886 -9.79 -7.04 -23.53
C GLY A 886 -8.54 -6.25 -23.93
N GLY A 887 -7.66 -6.00 -22.97
CA GLY A 887 -6.45 -5.22 -23.25
C GLY A 887 -6.69 -3.71 -23.27
N THR A 888 -5.70 -2.97 -22.79
CA THR A 888 -5.74 -1.60 -22.22
C THR A 888 -6.55 -1.51 -20.92
N PHE A 889 -6.29 -0.47 -20.13
CA PHE A 889 -7.16 -0.05 -19.02
C PHE A 889 -8.60 0.31 -19.47
N ASP A 890 -8.88 0.30 -20.79
CA ASP A 890 -10.15 0.67 -21.40
C ASP A 890 -10.60 -0.30 -22.52
N ALA A 891 -11.22 -1.41 -22.14
CA ALA A 891 -11.88 -2.30 -23.11
C ALA A 891 -12.92 -1.56 -23.99
N ALA A 892 -13.47 -0.41 -23.55
CA ALA A 892 -14.41 0.38 -24.36
C ALA A 892 -13.71 1.19 -25.46
N GLY A 893 -12.49 1.65 -25.22
CA GLY A 893 -11.69 2.41 -26.19
C GLY A 893 -11.28 1.61 -27.43
N VAL A 894 -11.13 0.29 -27.30
CA VAL A 894 -10.78 -0.61 -28.42
C VAL A 894 -11.97 -1.41 -28.98
N LYS A 895 -13.11 -1.47 -28.27
CA LYS A 895 -14.27 -2.26 -28.69
C LYS A 895 -14.80 -1.86 -30.07
N ASP A 896 -14.90 -0.56 -30.31
CA ASP A 896 -15.48 -0.03 -31.55
C ASP A 896 -14.53 -0.14 -32.76
N ASN A 897 -13.29 -0.60 -32.52
CA ASN A 897 -12.33 -0.86 -33.59
C ASN A 897 -12.58 -2.19 -34.30
N LEU A 898 -13.41 -3.09 -33.74
CA LEU A 898 -13.61 -4.44 -34.27
C LEU A 898 -14.91 -4.59 -35.07
N THR A 899 -14.78 -4.97 -36.34
CA THR A 899 -15.86 -5.59 -37.11
C THR A 899 -15.47 -7.03 -37.43
N SER A 900 -16.33 -8.01 -37.14
CA SER A 900 -16.02 -9.42 -37.43
C SER A 900 -17.20 -10.23 -37.94
N ALA A 901 -16.90 -11.33 -38.58
CA ALA A 901 -17.87 -12.36 -38.96
C ALA A 901 -17.30 -13.75 -38.65
N ALA A 902 -18.15 -14.66 -38.17
CA ALA A 902 -17.78 -16.04 -37.92
C ALA A 902 -18.76 -16.99 -38.60
N LYS A 903 -18.26 -18.14 -39.05
CA LYS A 903 -19.06 -19.17 -39.71
C LYS A 903 -18.57 -20.56 -39.39
N VAL A 904 -19.46 -21.39 -38.86
CA VAL A 904 -19.19 -22.83 -38.67
C VAL A 904 -19.07 -23.51 -40.03
N VAL A 905 -18.04 -24.34 -40.20
CA VAL A 905 -17.75 -25.12 -41.40
C VAL A 905 -17.49 -26.59 -41.03
N PRO A 906 -17.51 -27.53 -41.98
CA PRO A 906 -17.18 -28.92 -41.67
C PRO A 906 -15.80 -29.05 -40.99
N GLY A 907 -15.79 -29.53 -39.75
CA GLY A 907 -14.58 -29.77 -38.95
C GLY A 907 -13.99 -28.54 -38.25
N GLY A 908 -14.74 -27.43 -38.12
CA GLY A 908 -14.35 -26.26 -37.35
C GLY A 908 -15.14 -25.00 -37.70
N TYR A 909 -14.48 -23.86 -37.72
CA TYR A 909 -15.11 -22.57 -38.02
C TYR A 909 -14.12 -21.58 -38.64
N VAL A 910 -14.66 -20.55 -39.28
CA VAL A 910 -13.90 -19.45 -39.88
C VAL A 910 -14.23 -18.18 -39.12
N VAL A 911 -13.21 -17.38 -38.83
CA VAL A 911 -13.32 -16.01 -38.29
C VAL A 911 -12.65 -15.06 -39.27
N GLU A 912 -13.35 -14.00 -39.64
CA GLU A 912 -12.79 -12.82 -40.30
C GLU A 912 -12.97 -11.61 -39.39
N ALA A 913 -11.91 -10.82 -39.22
CA ALA A 913 -11.92 -9.60 -38.42
C ALA A 913 -11.30 -8.45 -39.22
N ALA A 914 -11.88 -7.27 -39.07
CA ALA A 914 -11.35 -5.98 -39.46
C ALA A 914 -11.15 -5.15 -38.19
N ILE A 915 -9.91 -4.77 -37.92
CA ILE A 915 -9.47 -4.07 -36.72
C ILE A 915 -8.92 -2.71 -37.14
N VAL A 916 -9.59 -1.63 -36.75
CA VAL A 916 -9.15 -0.25 -36.99
C VAL A 916 -8.06 0.13 -35.99
N LEU A 917 -6.94 0.67 -36.48
CA LEU A 917 -5.78 1.08 -35.68
C LEU A 917 -5.65 2.62 -35.76
N PRO A 918 -6.35 3.39 -34.91
CA PRO A 918 -6.47 4.84 -35.07
C PRO A 918 -5.22 5.63 -34.64
N THR A 919 -4.33 5.01 -33.85
CA THR A 919 -3.14 5.66 -33.26
C THR A 919 -1.92 5.64 -34.16
N VAL A 920 -1.92 4.82 -35.21
CA VAL A 920 -0.78 4.65 -36.11
C VAL A 920 -1.17 4.93 -37.57
N THR A 921 -0.26 5.55 -38.31
CA THR A 921 -0.40 5.65 -39.77
C THR A 921 0.18 4.40 -40.43
N LEU A 922 -0.69 3.51 -40.90
CA LEU A 922 -0.24 2.29 -41.59
C LEU A 922 0.32 2.62 -42.98
N ALA A 923 1.55 2.15 -43.23
CA ALA A 923 2.22 2.28 -44.52
C ALA A 923 3.04 1.02 -44.85
N PRO A 924 3.41 0.78 -46.13
CA PRO A 924 4.30 -0.31 -46.49
C PRO A 924 5.60 -0.28 -45.68
N GLY A 925 5.95 -1.40 -45.05
CA GLY A 925 7.12 -1.54 -44.20
C GLY A 925 6.85 -1.37 -42.71
N THR A 926 5.68 -0.86 -42.30
CA THR A 926 5.29 -0.75 -40.88
C THR A 926 5.34 -2.12 -40.20
N LEU A 927 5.82 -2.17 -38.96
CA LEU A 927 5.85 -3.35 -38.10
C LEU A 927 4.81 -3.18 -37.01
N LEU A 928 3.94 -4.17 -36.86
CA LEU A 928 2.93 -4.22 -35.81
C LEU A 928 3.25 -5.43 -34.92
N GLY A 929 3.20 -5.25 -33.61
CA GLY A 929 3.17 -6.38 -32.69
C GLY A 929 1.88 -7.16 -32.91
N PHE A 930 1.99 -8.48 -33.00
CA PHE A 930 0.85 -9.33 -33.37
C PHE A 930 0.97 -10.72 -32.77
N ASP A 931 -0.12 -11.21 -32.21
CA ASP A 931 -0.28 -12.65 -31.93
C ASP A 931 -1.72 -13.10 -32.15
N VAL A 932 -1.92 -14.41 -32.24
CA VAL A 932 -3.22 -15.03 -32.38
C VAL A 932 -3.29 -16.31 -31.56
N GLN A 933 -4.33 -16.41 -30.73
CA GLN A 933 -4.61 -17.56 -29.88
C GLN A 933 -5.90 -18.24 -30.31
N VAL A 934 -5.93 -19.55 -30.20
CA VAL A 934 -7.16 -20.35 -30.28
C VAL A 934 -7.39 -20.98 -28.92
N ASN A 935 -8.57 -20.74 -28.35
CA ASN A 935 -9.07 -21.46 -27.18
C ASN A 935 -9.90 -22.65 -27.65
N ASP A 936 -9.68 -23.79 -27.01
CA ASP A 936 -10.39 -25.05 -27.23
C ASP A 936 -11.16 -25.42 -25.96
N ALA A 937 -12.44 -25.75 -26.06
CA ALA A 937 -13.31 -25.97 -24.92
C ALA A 937 -14.07 -27.31 -25.00
N SER A 938 -14.42 -27.86 -23.85
CA SER A 938 -15.32 -29.00 -23.75
C SER A 938 -16.28 -28.79 -22.59
N GLY A 939 -17.52 -28.44 -22.92
CA GLY A 939 -18.50 -28.00 -21.92
C GLY A 939 -18.12 -26.63 -21.35
N ALA A 940 -18.23 -26.46 -20.04
CA ALA A 940 -18.05 -25.16 -19.39
C ALA A 940 -16.58 -24.79 -19.08
N ALA A 941 -15.58 -25.45 -19.67
CA ALA A 941 -14.17 -25.20 -19.37
C ALA A 941 -13.26 -25.30 -20.60
N ARG A 942 -12.21 -24.47 -20.62
CA ARG A 942 -11.13 -24.53 -21.60
C ARG A 942 -10.26 -25.76 -21.37
N THR A 943 -10.09 -26.60 -22.38
CA THR A 943 -9.24 -27.79 -22.34
C THR A 943 -7.83 -27.50 -22.84
N SER A 944 -7.70 -26.65 -23.85
CA SER A 944 -6.41 -26.25 -24.39
C SER A 944 -6.41 -24.84 -24.97
N ALA A 945 -5.22 -24.26 -25.10
CA ALA A 945 -5.01 -22.99 -25.76
C ALA A 945 -3.67 -22.99 -26.49
N VAL A 946 -3.67 -22.46 -27.71
CA VAL A 946 -2.52 -22.47 -28.60
C VAL A 946 -2.35 -21.11 -29.28
N THR A 947 -1.15 -20.57 -29.24
CA THR A 947 -0.78 -19.27 -29.81
C THR A 947 0.07 -19.46 -31.08
N TRP A 948 0.33 -18.35 -31.79
CA TRP A 948 1.28 -18.34 -32.89
C TRP A 948 2.71 -18.10 -32.38
N ASN A 949 2.93 -17.11 -31.50
CA ASN A 949 4.28 -16.76 -31.03
C ASN A 949 4.50 -16.88 -29.51
N ASP A 950 3.63 -16.28 -28.68
CA ASP A 950 3.81 -16.16 -27.24
C ASP A 950 3.66 -17.51 -26.52
N ALA A 951 4.72 -17.97 -25.85
CA ALA A 951 4.74 -19.22 -25.10
C ALA A 951 4.40 -19.07 -23.61
N THR A 952 4.19 -17.84 -23.12
CA THR A 952 4.00 -17.56 -21.69
C THR A 952 2.56 -17.73 -21.22
N GLY A 953 1.60 -17.63 -22.15
CA GLY A 953 0.18 -17.55 -21.82
C GLY A 953 -0.23 -16.22 -21.19
N ARG A 954 0.65 -15.20 -21.22
CA ARG A 954 0.39 -13.86 -20.68
C ARG A 954 0.05 -12.83 -21.74
N SER A 955 -0.21 -13.23 -22.99
CA SER A 955 -0.62 -12.31 -24.06
C SER A 955 -1.77 -11.36 -23.70
N PHE A 956 -2.65 -11.72 -22.77
CA PHE A 956 -3.74 -10.84 -22.32
C PHE A 956 -3.32 -9.66 -21.43
N VAL A 957 -2.07 -9.62 -20.97
CA VAL A 957 -1.50 -8.56 -20.11
C VAL A 957 -0.09 -8.11 -20.50
N ASP A 958 0.63 -8.87 -21.32
CA ASP A 958 2.03 -8.62 -21.68
C ASP A 958 2.21 -8.75 -23.21
N THR A 959 2.73 -7.71 -23.85
CA THR A 959 2.96 -7.66 -25.30
C THR A 959 4.39 -8.06 -25.68
N GLY A 960 5.27 -8.22 -24.69
CA GLY A 960 6.71 -8.48 -24.84
C GLY A 960 7.06 -9.73 -25.64
N HIS A 961 6.17 -10.73 -25.64
CA HIS A 961 6.35 -12.00 -26.34
C HIS A 961 5.48 -12.16 -27.59
N TRP A 962 4.80 -11.12 -28.06
CA TRP A 962 4.04 -11.21 -29.32
C TRP A 962 4.97 -11.27 -30.53
N GLY A 963 4.52 -11.91 -31.60
CA GLY A 963 5.21 -11.89 -32.89
C GLY A 963 5.05 -10.54 -33.61
N VAL A 964 5.37 -10.52 -34.91
CA VAL A 964 5.34 -9.28 -35.71
C VAL A 964 4.64 -9.49 -37.06
N VAL A 965 3.77 -8.55 -37.43
CA VAL A 965 3.24 -8.42 -38.80
C VAL A 965 3.92 -7.24 -39.49
N ARG A 966 4.52 -7.49 -40.65
CA ARG A 966 5.07 -6.44 -41.53
C ARG A 966 4.14 -6.13 -42.70
N LEU A 967 3.78 -4.87 -42.87
CA LEU A 967 2.89 -4.45 -43.97
C LEU A 967 3.63 -4.46 -45.31
N ARG A 968 3.06 -5.10 -46.34
CA ARG A 968 3.56 -5.04 -47.73
C ARG A 968 2.74 -4.05 -48.55
N GLY A 969 3.41 -3.33 -49.46
CA GLY A 969 2.80 -2.41 -50.41
C GLY A 969 2.12 -3.09 -51.59
#